data_AF-A0AA92H237-F1
#
_entry.id   AF-A0AA92H237-F1
#
_cell.length_a   1.000
_cell.length_b   1.000
_cell.length_c   1.000
_cell.angle_alpha   90.00
_cell.angle_beta   90.00
_cell.angle_gamma   90.00
#
_symmetry.space_group_name_H-M   'P 1'
#
loop_
_entity.id
_entity.type
_entity.pdbx_description
1 polymer ?
#
loop_
_entity_poly.entity_id
_entity_poly.type
_entity_poly.pdbx_seq_one_letter_code
_entity_poly.pdbx_strand_id
1 'polypeptide(L)'
;MWVEDKEMNDTVPLDQRFTLVLLSHNRQAFMRRALQFYSSYPCSILVLDSSPEADETIARRYPQVDYRHLPQYAYSGLQDKLTFGVNQVTTPYMAFAADDDFLIHDALTASVEFLEEHPDYGLCHGYGMMYLARASEINYYRRDRRVMEDYDSHDAQDRVMNFMGHFLPPFYAVTRTALLRQWYGLLPPGVSFEWQEIGHSFFLLACAKARILPIPFAVREANYKSSEHNTNVLTVLTYKDAQSVAQREAFAEFLASLPTGFSGRDPEQVKQIVLDSFTAMADCLLSGRSLKGTAIFRSAWVEVGAEPVRSFGPEQFVEMPFYNKPMFDLLTEFEFLLHVMPAGRLQLQELEGVLLRQQELMRVQPNDTPQSLRARLWEALTLNLFNRQVVKRLAESMQDSDEPEEARKLQAWAERLDSVPGPDSQELLDATESGRLLNWLEARIPQPAQLSAIAAHQARQGGVPQVQILLLDLDADMVKLQATLDSLVASHYKAFKLVVFTTGDLPATTTAQDTLHFVRVTLDNHVERLNQALAQSRADWVLLAEAGDQFTASGLLRASLELTGAEGIRAVAMDEVQRRSDSTLEMVWRPGINLDQLQGVPSLMARHWLLQREVLLEIGGFSTEFKQALEFDVLLRLIQQGGLGGLAHLAEPLLICRVPGEEAHAEERQVLTRSLAARGYRAQVSSAQPGTYQIDYQHAERPLVSIILASQDNFAQLQRCLVSILQRTRYQRYEVLIAENHSQDAELESWLASLESRGERIRVLRNAHRVSRSALYNAASREAKGEYLVLLSSDAEVVNANWMESLLNQAQRPEVGVVGARLVNERGMTTQAGLVLGLNGHLGAAFAGAAKDASGYMNSLWVEKNYSAVSGICLMIAKALYESVGGLDEEHFEQAFADVDLCLKTADAGYLTVLTPQAQILHPGTLADHPQAAAALRDKWAERFALDTSYNENLALTGAGFTLKTEGRVDWPQLLAN
;
A
#
# COMPACT_ATOMS: atom_id res chain seq x y z
N MET A 1 -26.61 -39.53 50.18
CA MET A 1 -26.87 -40.94 49.83
C MET A 1 -27.29 -40.96 48.36
N TRP A 2 -26.29 -40.95 47.48
CA TRP A 2 -26.28 -41.33 46.06
C TRP A 2 -24.78 -41.37 45.71
N VAL A 3 -24.16 -42.49 46.10
CA VAL A 3 -22.88 -42.95 45.54
C VAL A 3 -23.31 -44.12 44.68
N GLU A 4 -23.34 -43.93 43.36
CA GLU A 4 -23.31 -44.99 42.37
C GLU A 4 -23.05 -44.36 40.99
N ASP A 5 -22.34 -45.11 40.15
CA ASP A 5 -21.87 -44.85 38.79
C ASP A 5 -20.65 -43.93 38.61
N LYS A 6 -19.49 -44.48 39.01
CA LYS A 6 -18.17 -44.10 38.50
C LYS A 6 -17.79 -44.86 37.21
N GLU A 7 -18.71 -45.62 36.61
CA GLU A 7 -18.47 -46.42 35.39
C GLU A 7 -19.11 -45.86 34.11
N MET A 8 -19.74 -44.67 34.13
CA MET A 8 -20.53 -44.17 32.98
C MET A 8 -19.92 -43.00 32.18
N ASN A 9 -18.79 -42.41 32.60
CA ASN A 9 -18.23 -41.23 31.91
C ASN A 9 -17.43 -41.53 30.63
N ASP A 10 -17.12 -42.80 30.34
CA ASP A 10 -16.47 -43.23 29.09
C ASP A 10 -17.45 -43.46 27.92
N THR A 11 -18.75 -43.18 28.07
CA THR A 11 -19.78 -43.62 27.10
C THR A 11 -20.38 -42.53 26.22
N VAL A 12 -20.21 -41.23 26.52
CA VAL A 12 -20.77 -40.14 25.72
C VAL A 12 -19.68 -39.57 24.78
N PRO A 13 -19.89 -39.62 23.45
CA PRO A 13 -18.99 -39.03 22.46
C PRO A 13 -18.68 -37.54 22.70
N LEU A 14 -17.46 -37.11 22.36
CA LEU A 14 -16.99 -35.74 22.60
C LEU A 14 -17.84 -34.68 21.87
N ASP A 15 -18.36 -34.99 20.69
CA ASP A 15 -19.27 -34.13 19.92
C ASP A 15 -20.60 -33.82 20.63
N GLN A 16 -21.01 -34.64 21.60
CA GLN A 16 -22.16 -34.39 22.47
C GLN A 16 -21.80 -33.66 23.77
N ARG A 17 -20.50 -33.54 24.08
CA ARG A 17 -19.97 -32.93 25.31
C ARG A 17 -19.36 -31.55 25.08
N PHE A 18 -18.78 -31.31 23.91
CA PHE A 18 -18.00 -30.12 23.59
C PHE A 18 -18.34 -29.55 22.21
N THR A 19 -18.50 -28.22 22.16
CA THR A 19 -18.63 -27.46 20.91
C THR A 19 -17.52 -26.45 20.78
N LEU A 20 -16.80 -26.49 19.66
CA LEU A 20 -15.87 -25.46 19.24
C LEU A 20 -16.61 -24.40 18.42
N VAL A 21 -16.57 -23.14 18.84
CA VAL A 21 -17.21 -22.02 18.15
C VAL A 21 -16.16 -21.19 17.42
N LEU A 22 -16.05 -21.38 16.11
CA LEU A 22 -15.09 -20.69 15.24
C LEU A 22 -15.66 -19.34 14.78
N LEU A 23 -14.87 -18.28 14.95
CA LEU A 23 -15.25 -16.90 14.59
C LEU A 23 -14.48 -16.46 13.33
N SER A 24 -15.19 -16.02 12.28
CA SER A 24 -14.57 -15.46 11.08
C SER A 24 -15.29 -14.22 10.54
N HIS A 25 -14.54 -13.27 9.98
CA HIS A 25 -15.06 -12.08 9.30
C HIS A 25 -14.05 -11.60 8.24
N ASN A 26 -14.43 -11.61 6.96
CA ASN A 26 -13.57 -11.23 5.82
C ASN A 26 -12.26 -12.03 5.71
N ARG A 27 -12.26 -13.27 6.21
CA ARG A 27 -11.05 -14.10 6.37
C ARG A 27 -11.29 -15.57 5.97
N GLN A 28 -11.93 -15.77 4.82
CA GLN A 28 -12.27 -17.11 4.32
C GLN A 28 -11.06 -18.07 4.22
N ALA A 29 -9.87 -17.57 3.85
CA ALA A 29 -8.65 -18.39 3.77
C ALA A 29 -8.22 -18.94 5.14
N PHE A 30 -8.25 -18.11 6.20
CA PHE A 30 -8.00 -18.53 7.57
C PHE A 30 -9.06 -19.55 8.04
N MET A 31 -10.34 -19.24 7.81
CA MET A 31 -11.45 -20.12 8.18
C MET A 31 -11.33 -21.51 7.54
N ARG A 32 -11.06 -21.60 6.23
CA ARG A 32 -10.86 -22.89 5.53
C ARG A 32 -9.70 -23.68 6.11
N ARG A 33 -8.58 -23.01 6.46
CA ARG A 33 -7.42 -23.66 7.08
C ARG A 33 -7.72 -24.16 8.49
N ALA A 34 -8.40 -23.36 9.31
CA ALA A 34 -8.83 -23.75 10.64
C ALA A 34 -9.77 -24.96 10.58
N LEU A 35 -10.77 -24.95 9.69
CA LEU A 35 -11.67 -26.09 9.50
C LEU A 35 -10.95 -27.34 9.00
N GLN A 36 -9.95 -27.19 8.13
CA GLN A 36 -9.10 -28.31 7.72
C GLN A 36 -8.36 -28.91 8.92
N PHE A 37 -7.80 -28.08 9.79
CA PHE A 37 -7.13 -28.53 11.01
C PHE A 37 -8.09 -29.28 11.95
N TYR A 38 -9.26 -28.70 12.22
CA TYR A 38 -10.26 -29.31 13.12
C TYR A 38 -11.05 -30.47 12.50
N SER A 39 -10.91 -30.73 11.19
CA SER A 39 -11.70 -31.76 10.50
C SER A 39 -11.49 -33.17 11.04
N SER A 40 -10.35 -33.44 11.67
CA SER A 40 -10.03 -34.71 12.32
C SER A 40 -10.40 -34.78 13.81
N TYR A 41 -10.84 -33.65 14.41
CA TYR A 41 -11.20 -33.60 15.82
C TYR A 41 -12.67 -33.97 16.02
N PRO A 42 -13.00 -35.01 16.81
CA PRO A 42 -14.36 -35.55 16.92
C PRO A 42 -15.23 -34.70 17.88
N CYS A 43 -15.39 -33.41 17.60
CA CYS A 43 -16.24 -32.50 18.36
C CYS A 43 -17.32 -31.83 17.48
N SER A 44 -18.31 -31.19 18.11
CA SER A 44 -19.24 -30.31 17.41
C SER A 44 -18.52 -29.02 17.02
N ILE A 45 -18.63 -28.58 15.77
CA ILE A 45 -18.03 -27.33 15.29
C ILE A 45 -19.14 -26.40 14.80
N LEU A 46 -19.23 -25.21 15.40
CA LEU A 46 -20.12 -24.13 15.00
C LEU A 46 -19.29 -22.99 14.42
N VAL A 47 -19.52 -22.64 13.15
CA VAL A 47 -18.86 -21.50 12.50
C VAL A 47 -19.80 -20.31 12.47
N LEU A 48 -19.33 -19.17 12.99
CA LEU A 48 -20.01 -17.90 12.90
C LEU A 48 -19.25 -17.02 11.91
N ASP A 49 -19.72 -16.97 10.68
CA ASP A 49 -19.11 -16.17 9.61
C ASP A 49 -19.94 -14.91 9.36
N SER A 50 -19.35 -13.75 9.65
CA SER A 50 -20.00 -12.45 9.41
C SER A 50 -19.42 -11.73 8.20
N SER A 51 -18.81 -12.45 7.27
CA SER A 51 -18.36 -11.92 5.99
C SER A 51 -19.57 -11.48 5.13
N PRO A 52 -19.45 -10.45 4.27
CA PRO A 52 -20.51 -10.03 3.36
C PRO A 52 -21.01 -11.17 2.46
N GLU A 53 -20.10 -12.03 2.01
CA GLU A 53 -20.39 -13.16 1.14
C GLU A 53 -20.20 -14.49 1.87
N ALA A 54 -21.15 -15.40 1.68
CA ALA A 54 -21.08 -16.76 2.23
C ALA A 54 -20.05 -17.60 1.47
N ASP A 55 -19.46 -18.57 2.15
CA ASP A 55 -18.61 -19.58 1.52
C ASP A 55 -19.39 -20.88 1.27
N GLU A 56 -19.98 -20.99 0.08
CA GLU A 56 -20.78 -22.16 -0.33
C GLU A 56 -19.98 -23.48 -0.38
N THR A 57 -18.65 -23.41 -0.35
CA THR A 57 -17.81 -24.62 -0.38
C THR A 57 -17.75 -25.32 0.97
N ILE A 58 -17.99 -24.60 2.08
CA ILE A 58 -17.87 -25.15 3.44
C ILE A 58 -18.85 -26.29 3.67
N ALA A 59 -20.14 -26.11 3.38
CA ALA A 59 -21.16 -27.13 3.60
C ALA A 59 -20.89 -28.42 2.80
N ARG A 60 -20.28 -28.30 1.62
CA ARG A 60 -19.90 -29.43 0.76
C ARG A 60 -18.65 -30.15 1.27
N ARG A 61 -17.69 -29.40 1.80
CA ARG A 61 -16.36 -29.92 2.17
C ARG A 61 -16.30 -30.42 3.62
N TYR A 62 -17.06 -29.79 4.49
CA TYR A 62 -17.11 -30.07 5.92
C TYR A 62 -18.58 -30.29 6.34
N PRO A 63 -19.24 -31.37 5.88
CA PRO A 63 -20.66 -31.61 6.14
C PRO A 63 -21.02 -31.76 7.63
N GLN A 64 -20.03 -32.03 8.48
CA GLN A 64 -20.15 -32.12 9.93
C GLN A 64 -20.13 -30.77 10.66
N VAL A 65 -19.85 -29.67 9.94
CA VAL A 65 -19.72 -28.32 10.52
C VAL A 65 -21.07 -27.60 10.44
N ASP A 66 -21.55 -27.07 11.56
CA ASP A 66 -22.69 -26.16 11.58
C ASP A 66 -22.22 -24.75 11.13
N TYR A 67 -22.32 -24.47 9.83
CA TYR A 67 -21.92 -23.18 9.26
C TYR A 67 -23.08 -22.16 9.27
N ARG A 68 -22.89 -21.04 9.98
CA ARG A 68 -23.86 -19.94 10.04
C ARG A 68 -23.28 -18.68 9.39
N HIS A 69 -23.83 -18.34 8.23
CA HIS A 69 -23.58 -17.05 7.56
C HIS A 69 -24.46 -15.95 8.18
N LEU A 70 -23.81 -14.94 8.76
CA LEU A 70 -24.42 -13.91 9.61
C LEU A 70 -23.95 -12.49 9.22
N PRO A 71 -24.19 -12.04 7.98
CA PRO A 71 -23.72 -10.74 7.49
C PRO A 71 -24.34 -9.56 8.25
N GLN A 72 -25.46 -9.76 8.93
CA GLN A 72 -26.09 -8.76 9.80
C GLN A 72 -25.24 -8.38 11.03
N TYR A 73 -24.31 -9.26 11.44
CA TYR A 73 -23.37 -8.99 12.53
C TYR A 73 -21.99 -8.58 11.99
N ALA A 74 -21.99 -7.69 10.98
CA ALA A 74 -20.78 -7.02 10.48
C ALA A 74 -20.04 -6.27 11.61
N TYR A 75 -18.92 -5.61 11.31
CA TYR A 75 -17.89 -5.17 12.28
C TYR A 75 -18.40 -4.56 13.62
N SER A 76 -19.48 -3.77 13.64
CA SER A 76 -20.05 -3.19 14.87
C SER A 76 -20.90 -4.14 15.73
N GLY A 77 -21.21 -5.34 15.24
CA GLY A 77 -22.10 -6.33 15.85
C GLY A 77 -21.41 -7.56 16.46
N LEU A 78 -20.11 -7.49 16.77
CA LEU A 78 -19.37 -8.62 17.34
C LEU A 78 -20.00 -9.14 18.65
N GLN A 79 -20.50 -8.25 19.50
CA GLN A 79 -21.23 -8.64 20.71
C GLN A 79 -22.44 -9.52 20.40
N ASP A 80 -23.27 -9.10 19.45
CA ASP A 80 -24.48 -9.81 19.05
C ASP A 80 -24.13 -11.16 18.40
N LYS A 81 -23.05 -11.20 17.62
CA LYS A 81 -22.50 -12.44 17.05
C LYS A 81 -22.10 -13.45 18.12
N LEU A 82 -21.34 -13.02 19.14
CA LEU A 82 -20.90 -13.88 20.24
C LEU A 82 -22.10 -14.38 21.06
N THR A 83 -23.04 -13.47 21.36
CA THR A 83 -24.29 -13.79 22.07
C THR A 83 -25.14 -14.79 21.31
N PHE A 84 -25.30 -14.60 19.99
CA PHE A 84 -25.98 -15.54 19.11
C PHE A 84 -25.31 -16.93 19.18
N GLY A 85 -24.00 -16.98 19.00
CA GLY A 85 -23.21 -18.21 19.04
C GLY A 85 -23.40 -19.03 20.31
N VAL A 86 -23.19 -18.39 21.47
CA VAL A 86 -23.32 -19.03 22.79
C VAL A 86 -24.73 -19.58 23.02
N ASN A 87 -25.75 -18.90 22.50
CA ASN A 87 -27.12 -19.38 22.61
C ASN A 87 -27.42 -20.59 21.72
N GLN A 88 -26.71 -20.77 20.60
CA GLN A 88 -26.86 -21.95 19.74
C GLN A 88 -26.21 -23.22 20.32
N VAL A 89 -25.19 -23.11 21.17
CA VAL A 89 -24.42 -24.27 21.66
C VAL A 89 -25.23 -25.14 22.61
N THR A 90 -25.49 -26.41 22.28
CA THR A 90 -26.26 -27.32 23.15
C THR A 90 -25.41 -28.17 24.09
N THR A 91 -24.12 -28.31 23.83
CA THR A 91 -23.21 -29.13 24.63
C THR A 91 -22.88 -28.46 25.99
N PRO A 92 -22.56 -29.24 27.04
CA PRO A 92 -22.24 -28.70 28.37
C PRO A 92 -20.97 -27.85 28.41
N TYR A 93 -20.02 -28.08 27.50
CA TYR A 93 -18.78 -27.33 27.38
C TYR A 93 -18.64 -26.70 26.01
N MET A 94 -17.95 -25.56 25.95
CA MET A 94 -17.60 -24.89 24.71
C MET A 94 -16.28 -24.11 24.81
N ALA A 95 -15.67 -23.83 23.66
CA ALA A 95 -14.60 -22.86 23.55
C ALA A 95 -14.82 -22.01 22.30
N PHE A 96 -14.49 -20.73 22.37
CA PHE A 96 -14.29 -19.94 21.16
C PHE A 96 -12.95 -20.32 20.51
N ALA A 97 -12.83 -20.12 19.20
CA ALA A 97 -11.58 -20.13 18.44
C ALA A 97 -11.61 -19.00 17.41
N ALA A 98 -10.49 -18.31 17.26
CA ALA A 98 -10.26 -17.42 16.12
C ALA A 98 -9.82 -18.25 14.91
N ASP A 99 -10.08 -17.75 13.70
CA ASP A 99 -9.73 -18.45 12.46
C ASP A 99 -8.20 -18.48 12.16
N ASP A 100 -7.41 -17.73 12.92
CA ASP A 100 -5.96 -17.67 12.89
C ASP A 100 -5.26 -18.46 14.03
N ASP A 101 -6.04 -19.06 14.93
CA ASP A 101 -5.58 -19.84 16.07
C ASP A 101 -5.73 -21.35 15.86
N PHE A 102 -4.69 -22.12 16.25
CA PHE A 102 -4.76 -23.57 16.36
C PHE A 102 -4.85 -23.97 17.84
N LEU A 103 -6.06 -24.28 18.33
CA LEU A 103 -6.26 -24.89 19.65
C LEU A 103 -5.99 -26.40 19.58
N ILE A 104 -5.10 -26.88 20.43
CA ILE A 104 -4.57 -28.25 20.37
C ILE A 104 -5.62 -29.26 20.84
N HIS A 105 -5.91 -30.26 20.00
CA HIS A 105 -6.97 -31.25 20.22
C HIS A 105 -6.88 -31.94 21.59
N ASP A 106 -5.71 -32.50 21.92
CA ASP A 106 -5.49 -33.18 23.20
C ASP A 106 -5.67 -32.24 24.40
N ALA A 107 -5.32 -30.96 24.23
CA ALA A 107 -5.45 -29.96 25.29
C ALA A 107 -6.90 -29.54 25.52
N LEU A 108 -7.70 -29.44 24.45
CA LEU A 108 -9.15 -29.24 24.53
C LEU A 108 -9.82 -30.41 25.25
N THR A 109 -9.48 -31.64 24.88
CA THR A 109 -10.01 -32.87 25.51
C THR A 109 -9.65 -32.92 26.99
N ALA A 110 -8.37 -32.74 27.34
CA ALA A 110 -7.92 -32.72 28.73
C ALA A 110 -8.60 -31.62 29.56
N SER A 111 -8.92 -30.48 28.94
CA SER A 111 -9.62 -29.38 29.61
C SER A 111 -11.09 -29.73 29.89
N VAL A 112 -11.76 -30.41 28.95
CA VAL A 112 -13.13 -30.93 29.15
C VAL A 112 -13.15 -31.97 30.26
N GLU A 113 -12.26 -32.96 30.22
CA GLU A 113 -12.15 -34.02 31.22
C GLU A 113 -11.89 -33.44 32.62
N PHE A 114 -10.97 -32.48 32.72
CA PHE A 114 -10.71 -31.79 33.98
C PHE A 114 -11.97 -31.13 34.56
N LEU A 115 -12.76 -30.42 33.72
CA LEU A 115 -13.99 -29.78 34.17
C LEU A 115 -15.07 -30.78 34.56
N GLU A 116 -15.12 -31.97 33.95
CA GLU A 116 -16.06 -33.02 34.35
C GLU A 116 -15.72 -33.61 35.72
N GLU A 117 -14.44 -33.79 36.00
CA GLU A 117 -13.96 -34.27 37.29
C GLU A 117 -14.12 -33.21 38.41
N HIS A 118 -14.19 -31.92 38.04
CA HIS A 118 -14.23 -30.79 38.98
C HIS A 118 -15.45 -29.87 38.77
N PRO A 119 -16.63 -30.22 39.33
CA PRO A 119 -17.89 -29.48 39.14
C PRO A 119 -17.87 -27.99 39.53
N ASP A 120 -17.01 -27.59 40.47
CA ASP A 120 -16.86 -26.22 40.98
C ASP A 120 -15.91 -25.34 40.14
N TYR A 121 -15.27 -25.91 39.12
CA TYR A 121 -14.47 -25.18 38.13
C TYR A 121 -15.33 -24.78 36.94
N GLY A 122 -15.17 -23.54 36.47
CA GLY A 122 -15.93 -22.96 35.38
C GLY A 122 -15.18 -22.92 34.05
N LEU A 123 -13.85 -22.82 34.10
CA LEU A 123 -12.98 -22.76 32.92
C LEU A 123 -11.67 -23.54 33.12
N CYS A 124 -11.15 -24.08 32.02
CA CYS A 124 -9.86 -24.78 31.96
C CYS A 124 -9.17 -24.53 30.61
N HIS A 125 -7.87 -24.22 30.64
CA HIS A 125 -7.03 -24.08 29.46
C HIS A 125 -5.56 -24.36 29.79
N GLY A 126 -4.62 -24.04 28.89
CA GLY A 126 -3.17 -24.15 29.13
C GLY A 126 -2.38 -23.03 28.47
N TYR A 127 -1.11 -23.28 28.19
CA TYR A 127 -0.18 -22.25 27.70
C TYR A 127 -0.13 -22.17 26.17
N GLY A 128 -0.12 -20.95 25.65
CA GLY A 128 -0.02 -20.67 24.22
C GLY A 128 1.34 -20.14 23.76
N MET A 129 1.63 -20.40 22.49
CA MET A 129 2.72 -19.78 21.74
C MET A 129 2.15 -19.02 20.54
N MET A 130 3.01 -18.25 19.87
CA MET A 130 2.67 -17.55 18.64
C MET A 130 3.52 -18.04 17.47
N TYR A 131 2.98 -17.96 16.26
CA TYR A 131 3.68 -18.14 15.00
C TYR A 131 3.52 -16.89 14.12
N LEU A 132 4.51 -16.64 13.28
CA LEU A 132 4.41 -15.68 12.17
C LEU A 132 4.81 -16.42 10.91
N ALA A 133 3.84 -16.65 10.04
CA ALA A 133 4.08 -17.31 8.76
C ALA A 133 4.73 -16.35 7.76
N ARG A 134 5.79 -16.83 7.11
CA ARG A 134 6.51 -16.19 6.01
C ARG A 134 6.39 -17.06 4.76
N ALA A 135 6.92 -16.59 3.62
CA ALA A 135 6.84 -17.37 2.38
C ALA A 135 7.49 -18.76 2.50
N SER A 136 8.70 -18.83 3.08
CA SER A 136 9.54 -20.04 3.14
C SER A 136 9.82 -20.58 4.55
N GLU A 137 9.44 -19.84 5.60
CA GLU A 137 9.69 -20.22 6.99
C GLU A 137 8.53 -19.82 7.92
N ILE A 138 8.49 -20.41 9.12
CA ILE A 138 7.59 -20.03 10.20
C ILE A 138 8.42 -19.61 11.42
N ASN A 139 8.14 -18.41 11.95
CA ASN A 139 8.81 -17.90 13.14
C ASN A 139 7.95 -18.12 14.38
N TYR A 140 8.48 -18.82 15.38
CA TYR A 140 7.77 -19.08 16.62
C TYR A 140 8.21 -18.18 17.76
N TYR A 141 7.25 -17.71 18.53
CA TYR A 141 7.44 -16.82 19.67
C TYR A 141 6.74 -17.37 20.90
N ARG A 142 7.36 -17.20 22.06
CA ARG A 142 6.70 -17.40 23.34
C ARG A 142 5.69 -16.27 23.49
N ARG A 143 4.44 -16.63 23.73
CA ARG A 143 3.40 -15.68 24.13
C ARG A 143 3.29 -15.63 25.64
N ASP A 144 3.10 -16.80 26.25
CA ASP A 144 2.77 -16.94 27.65
C ASP A 144 4.00 -17.23 28.50
N ARG A 145 4.02 -16.67 29.70
CA ARG A 145 4.92 -17.01 30.80
C ARG A 145 4.20 -17.90 31.79
N ARG A 146 4.95 -18.69 32.55
CA ARG A 146 4.39 -19.50 33.63
C ARG A 146 3.76 -18.59 34.69
N VAL A 147 2.56 -18.94 35.13
CA VAL A 147 1.77 -18.19 36.13
C VAL A 147 1.27 -19.13 37.22
N MET A 148 0.46 -18.60 38.14
CA MET A 148 -0.36 -19.44 39.03
C MET A 148 -1.32 -20.30 38.19
N GLU A 149 -1.31 -21.60 38.42
CA GLU A 149 -2.00 -22.59 37.59
C GLU A 149 -3.35 -23.05 38.17
N ASP A 150 -3.58 -22.83 39.47
CA ASP A 150 -4.83 -23.17 40.15
C ASP A 150 -5.42 -21.95 40.86
N TYR A 151 -6.66 -21.62 40.54
CA TYR A 151 -7.41 -20.52 41.14
C TYR A 151 -8.60 -21.10 41.90
N ASP A 152 -8.30 -21.79 43.00
CA ASP A 152 -9.21 -22.66 43.74
C ASP A 152 -9.75 -22.07 45.05
N SER A 153 -9.38 -20.82 45.37
CA SER A 153 -9.86 -20.14 46.58
C SER A 153 -11.39 -20.14 46.64
N HIS A 154 -11.94 -20.39 47.83
CA HIS A 154 -13.38 -20.25 48.07
C HIS A 154 -13.85 -18.78 48.02
N ASP A 155 -12.95 -17.82 48.24
CA ASP A 155 -13.26 -16.39 48.09
C ASP A 155 -13.11 -15.94 46.62
N ALA A 156 -14.18 -15.36 46.07
CA ALA A 156 -14.19 -14.80 44.73
C ALA A 156 -13.19 -13.63 44.56
N GLN A 157 -12.95 -12.84 45.62
CA GLN A 157 -12.01 -11.73 45.57
C GLN A 157 -10.59 -12.22 45.29
N ASP A 158 -10.14 -13.24 46.02
CA ASP A 158 -8.81 -13.81 45.84
C ASP A 158 -8.62 -14.38 44.44
N ARG A 159 -9.62 -15.11 43.92
CA ARG A 159 -9.57 -15.67 42.57
C ARG A 159 -9.42 -14.58 41.52
N VAL A 160 -10.26 -13.54 41.57
CA VAL A 160 -10.22 -12.41 40.63
C VAL A 160 -8.88 -11.66 40.72
N MET A 161 -8.46 -11.27 41.92
CA MET A 161 -7.24 -10.47 42.09
C MET A 161 -5.98 -11.23 41.68
N ASN A 162 -5.87 -12.50 42.05
CA ASN A 162 -4.72 -13.33 41.66
C ASN A 162 -4.67 -13.55 40.15
N PHE A 163 -5.82 -13.82 39.52
CA PHE A 163 -5.88 -14.04 38.08
C PHE A 163 -5.56 -12.76 37.31
N MET A 164 -6.18 -11.63 37.66
CA MET A 164 -5.92 -10.34 37.00
C MET A 164 -4.46 -9.89 37.20
N GLY A 165 -3.86 -10.13 38.37
CA GLY A 165 -2.44 -9.87 38.61
C GLY A 165 -1.49 -10.73 37.77
N HIS A 166 -1.96 -11.88 37.28
CA HIS A 166 -1.24 -12.82 36.41
C HIS A 166 -1.96 -13.08 35.09
N PHE A 167 -2.65 -12.07 34.57
CA PHE A 167 -3.61 -12.20 33.47
C PHE A 167 -3.08 -13.00 32.25
N LEU A 168 -3.68 -14.17 32.05
CA LEU A 168 -3.60 -14.94 30.79
C LEU A 168 -5.02 -14.98 30.20
N PRO A 169 -5.27 -14.42 29.00
CA PRO A 169 -6.62 -14.26 28.47
C PRO A 169 -7.41 -15.58 28.42
N PRO A 170 -8.52 -15.72 29.17
CA PRO A 170 -9.31 -16.95 29.18
C PRO A 170 -10.37 -16.98 28.07
N PHE A 171 -10.42 -15.98 27.19
CA PHE A 171 -11.49 -15.85 26.18
C PHE A 171 -11.69 -17.10 25.31
N TYR A 172 -10.60 -17.85 25.09
CA TYR A 172 -10.57 -19.07 24.27
C TYR A 172 -10.42 -20.35 25.13
N ALA A 173 -10.62 -20.26 26.44
CA ALA A 173 -10.58 -21.40 27.35
C ALA A 173 -11.81 -22.30 27.15
N VAL A 174 -11.66 -23.58 27.44
CA VAL A 174 -12.82 -24.47 27.55
C VAL A 174 -13.60 -24.02 28.78
N THR A 175 -14.88 -23.69 28.57
CA THR A 175 -15.73 -23.10 29.59
C THR A 175 -17.07 -23.84 29.64
N ARG A 176 -17.69 -23.90 30.82
CA ARG A 176 -19.07 -24.39 30.94
C ARG A 176 -20.02 -23.50 30.14
N THR A 177 -20.77 -24.08 29.21
CA THR A 177 -21.70 -23.37 28.33
C THR A 177 -22.75 -22.58 29.13
N ALA A 178 -23.23 -23.13 30.25
CA ALA A 178 -24.18 -22.45 31.13
C ALA A 178 -23.64 -21.13 31.69
N LEU A 179 -22.34 -21.08 32.02
CA LEU A 179 -21.71 -19.90 32.59
C LEU A 179 -21.51 -18.81 31.53
N LEU A 180 -21.11 -19.18 30.31
CA LEU A 180 -21.02 -18.24 29.19
C LEU A 180 -22.40 -17.70 28.78
N ARG A 181 -23.44 -18.54 28.78
CA ARG A 181 -24.82 -18.10 28.53
C ARG A 181 -25.28 -17.06 29.55
N GLN A 182 -24.95 -17.27 30.82
CA GLN A 182 -25.26 -16.29 31.86
C GLN A 182 -24.52 -14.97 31.62
N TRP A 183 -23.22 -15.02 31.31
CA TRP A 183 -22.41 -13.83 31.01
C TRP A 183 -23.00 -13.02 29.86
N TYR A 184 -23.18 -13.62 28.68
CA TYR A 184 -23.69 -12.93 27.50
C TYR A 184 -25.16 -12.53 27.63
N GLY A 185 -25.95 -13.22 28.47
CA GLY A 185 -27.33 -12.83 28.79
C GLY A 185 -27.43 -11.61 29.73
N LEU A 186 -26.36 -11.30 30.47
CA LEU A 186 -26.31 -10.16 31.40
C LEU A 186 -25.58 -8.94 30.81
N LEU A 187 -24.83 -9.12 29.72
CA LEU A 187 -24.00 -8.08 29.11
C LEU A 187 -24.86 -6.96 28.45
N PRO A 188 -24.68 -5.68 28.80
CA PRO A 188 -25.41 -4.57 28.19
C PRO A 188 -25.08 -4.43 26.70
N PRO A 189 -26.02 -3.97 25.85
CA PRO A 189 -25.74 -3.75 24.44
C PRO A 189 -24.73 -2.61 24.23
N GLY A 190 -23.87 -2.76 23.22
CA GLY A 190 -22.90 -1.73 22.81
C GLY A 190 -21.61 -1.69 23.64
N VAL A 191 -21.32 -2.74 24.40
CA VAL A 191 -20.05 -2.86 25.14
C VAL A 191 -18.93 -3.20 24.15
N SER A 192 -17.83 -2.45 24.18
CA SER A 192 -16.68 -2.70 23.29
C SER A 192 -16.03 -4.05 23.58
N PHE A 193 -15.33 -4.62 22.61
CA PHE A 193 -14.72 -5.94 22.75
C PHE A 193 -13.67 -5.99 23.89
N GLU A 194 -12.92 -4.91 24.12
CA GLU A 194 -11.97 -4.82 25.24
C GLU A 194 -12.67 -4.98 26.58
N TRP A 195 -13.79 -4.27 26.78
CA TRP A 195 -14.58 -4.39 28.00
C TRP A 195 -15.28 -5.74 28.11
N GLN A 196 -15.66 -6.36 26.98
CA GLN A 196 -16.14 -7.75 26.98
C GLN A 196 -15.06 -8.71 27.45
N GLU A 197 -13.80 -8.58 27.01
CA GLU A 197 -12.70 -9.46 27.40
C GLU A 197 -12.33 -9.31 28.90
N ILE A 198 -12.27 -8.07 29.39
CA ILE A 198 -12.05 -7.77 30.81
C ILE A 198 -13.21 -8.33 31.65
N GLY A 199 -14.44 -8.02 31.25
CA GLY A 199 -15.65 -8.44 31.97
C GLY A 199 -15.84 -9.96 31.97
N HIS A 200 -15.55 -10.62 30.85
CA HIS A 200 -15.54 -12.08 30.71
C HIS A 200 -14.61 -12.69 31.77
N SER A 201 -13.37 -12.21 31.83
CA SER A 201 -12.37 -12.69 32.79
C SER A 201 -12.80 -12.48 34.24
N PHE A 202 -13.33 -11.29 34.57
CA PHE A 202 -13.85 -11.01 35.91
C PHE A 202 -15.02 -11.92 36.27
N PHE A 203 -16.03 -12.01 35.41
CA PHE A 203 -17.27 -12.72 35.67
C PHE A 203 -17.04 -14.22 35.89
N LEU A 204 -16.23 -14.87 35.05
CA LEU A 204 -15.96 -16.29 35.20
C LEU A 204 -15.29 -16.61 36.54
N LEU A 205 -14.26 -15.84 36.92
CA LEU A 205 -13.50 -16.04 38.16
C LEU A 205 -14.34 -15.66 39.40
N ALA A 206 -15.24 -14.68 39.28
CA ALA A 206 -16.17 -14.33 40.34
C ALA A 206 -17.21 -15.43 40.60
N CYS A 207 -17.59 -16.21 39.56
CA CYS A 207 -18.61 -17.25 39.65
C CYS A 207 -18.06 -18.65 39.94
N ALA A 208 -16.85 -18.98 39.47
CA ALA A 208 -16.30 -20.34 39.56
C ALA A 208 -14.77 -20.34 39.70
N LYS A 209 -14.21 -21.52 40.02
CA LYS A 209 -12.76 -21.75 40.02
C LYS A 209 -12.21 -21.88 38.60
N ALA A 210 -10.92 -21.69 38.43
CA ALA A 210 -10.25 -21.77 37.13
C ALA A 210 -8.95 -22.58 37.20
N ARG A 211 -8.63 -23.29 36.11
CA ARG A 211 -7.41 -24.09 36.00
C ARG A 211 -6.62 -23.75 34.73
N ILE A 212 -5.30 -23.64 34.88
CA ILE A 212 -4.33 -23.58 33.78
C ILE A 212 -3.49 -24.84 33.86
N LEU A 213 -3.69 -25.76 32.91
CA LEU A 213 -2.93 -26.99 32.79
C LEU A 213 -1.52 -26.68 32.26
N PRO A 214 -0.47 -27.36 32.77
CA PRO A 214 0.91 -27.19 32.32
C PRO A 214 1.17 -27.93 30.99
N ILE A 215 0.33 -27.67 29.99
CA ILE A 215 0.34 -28.29 28.66
C ILE A 215 0.27 -27.21 27.57
N PRO A 216 0.72 -27.49 26.33
CA PRO A 216 0.50 -26.61 25.20
C PRO A 216 -0.99 -26.60 24.87
N PHE A 217 -1.57 -25.42 24.70
CA PHE A 217 -3.00 -25.28 24.45
C PHE A 217 -3.32 -24.61 23.11
N ALA A 218 -2.53 -23.62 22.71
CA ALA A 218 -2.80 -22.85 21.49
C ALA A 218 -1.52 -22.42 20.77
N VAL A 219 -1.57 -22.42 19.43
CA VAL A 219 -0.57 -21.82 18.55
C VAL A 219 -1.26 -20.72 17.75
N ARG A 220 -0.92 -19.46 18.05
CA ARG A 220 -1.64 -18.26 17.56
C ARG A 220 -0.87 -17.47 16.53
N GLU A 221 -1.56 -16.82 15.60
CA GLU A 221 -0.86 -15.89 14.70
C GLU A 221 -0.37 -14.63 15.48
N ALA A 222 0.86 -14.22 15.21
CA ALA A 222 1.40 -12.96 15.70
C ALA A 222 0.93 -11.79 14.82
N ASN A 223 0.48 -10.71 15.44
CA ASN A 223 0.08 -9.50 14.72
C ASN A 223 1.25 -8.91 13.90
N TYR A 224 1.03 -8.67 12.61
CA TYR A 224 1.99 -8.00 11.72
C TYR A 224 1.55 -6.56 11.39
N LYS A 225 2.41 -5.58 11.67
CA LYS A 225 2.18 -4.11 11.59
C LYS A 225 1.06 -3.58 12.50
N SER A 226 -0.17 -4.06 12.32
CA SER A 226 -1.36 -3.65 13.09
C SER A 226 -2.38 -4.77 13.09
N SER A 227 -3.15 -4.90 14.17
CA SER A 227 -4.30 -5.81 14.22
C SER A 227 -5.48 -5.19 13.48
N GLU A 228 -6.22 -5.99 12.70
CA GLU A 228 -7.46 -5.56 12.02
C GLU A 228 -8.58 -5.18 13.02
N HIS A 229 -8.47 -5.64 14.27
CA HIS A 229 -9.44 -5.36 15.32
C HIS A 229 -9.02 -4.18 16.20
N ASN A 230 -7.77 -3.70 16.06
CA ASN A 230 -7.15 -2.64 16.87
C ASN A 230 -7.47 -2.73 18.39
N THR A 231 -7.72 -3.96 18.87
CA THR A 231 -8.12 -4.23 20.25
C THR A 231 -6.92 -4.01 21.14
N ASN A 232 -7.03 -3.07 22.08
CA ASN A 232 -5.98 -2.82 23.03
C ASN A 232 -6.56 -2.65 24.44
N VAL A 233 -6.69 -3.77 25.13
CA VAL A 233 -7.21 -3.82 26.50
C VAL A 233 -6.41 -2.93 27.46
N LEU A 234 -5.10 -2.80 27.26
CA LEU A 234 -4.27 -1.92 28.07
C LEU A 234 -4.65 -0.43 27.89
N THR A 235 -5.09 -0.04 26.70
CA THR A 235 -5.48 1.35 26.40
C THR A 235 -6.70 1.76 27.23
N VAL A 236 -7.77 0.97 27.19
CA VAL A 236 -9.01 1.26 27.95
C VAL A 236 -8.79 1.24 29.46
N LEU A 237 -7.82 0.45 29.94
CA LEU A 237 -7.46 0.39 31.36
C LEU A 237 -6.58 1.56 31.85
N THR A 238 -5.80 2.20 30.98
CA THR A 238 -4.76 3.17 31.40
C THR A 238 -5.04 4.62 31.03
N TYR A 239 -5.96 4.88 30.10
CA TYR A 239 -6.30 6.24 29.69
C TYR A 239 -6.87 7.04 30.87
N LYS A 240 -6.48 8.32 30.92
CA LYS A 240 -6.76 9.23 32.05
C LYS A 240 -7.68 10.39 31.68
N ASP A 241 -8.16 10.45 30.43
CA ASP A 241 -9.15 11.45 30.04
C ASP A 241 -10.49 11.17 30.77
N ALA A 242 -11.27 12.23 30.96
CA ALA A 242 -12.50 12.17 31.75
C ALA A 242 -13.53 11.17 31.20
N GLN A 243 -13.59 10.99 29.88
CA GLN A 243 -14.52 10.06 29.23
C GLN A 243 -14.12 8.61 29.53
N SER A 244 -12.84 8.27 29.34
CA SER A 244 -12.33 6.92 29.60
C SER A 244 -12.41 6.53 31.08
N VAL A 245 -12.20 7.48 31.99
CA VAL A 245 -12.40 7.27 33.44
C VAL A 245 -13.87 6.98 33.74
N ALA A 246 -14.80 7.79 33.22
CA ALA A 246 -16.23 7.58 33.43
C ALA A 246 -16.74 6.24 32.87
N GLN A 247 -16.27 5.84 31.68
CA GLN A 247 -16.62 4.54 31.07
C GLN A 247 -16.15 3.37 31.93
N ARG A 248 -14.91 3.43 32.44
CA ARG A 248 -14.35 2.42 33.33
C ARG A 248 -15.12 2.32 34.65
N GLU A 249 -15.47 3.44 35.26
CA GLU A 249 -16.28 3.44 36.51
C GLU A 249 -17.68 2.89 36.28
N ALA A 250 -18.34 3.27 35.19
CA ALA A 250 -19.66 2.76 34.83
C ALA A 250 -19.64 1.25 34.56
N PHE A 251 -18.61 0.75 33.87
CA PHE A 251 -18.45 -0.69 33.65
C PHE A 251 -18.13 -1.45 34.93
N ALA A 252 -17.35 -0.86 35.84
CA ALA A 252 -17.09 -1.45 37.15
C ALA A 252 -18.35 -1.56 38.01
N GLU A 253 -19.21 -0.53 37.97
CA GLU A 253 -20.51 -0.53 38.64
C GLU A 253 -21.45 -1.60 38.06
N PHE A 254 -21.46 -1.76 36.73
CA PHE A 254 -22.17 -2.86 36.08
C PHE A 254 -21.68 -4.22 36.59
N LEU A 255 -20.36 -4.50 36.58
CA LEU A 255 -19.82 -5.77 37.06
C LEU A 255 -20.13 -6.03 38.54
N ALA A 256 -20.10 -4.99 39.38
CA ALA A 256 -20.44 -5.08 40.79
C ALA A 256 -21.92 -5.43 41.04
N SER A 257 -22.81 -5.10 40.10
CA SER A 257 -24.24 -5.42 40.18
C SER A 257 -24.59 -6.87 39.84
N LEU A 258 -23.64 -7.63 39.27
CA LEU A 258 -23.91 -8.97 38.75
C LEU A 258 -24.07 -10.02 39.86
N PRO A 259 -24.96 -11.02 39.67
CA PRO A 259 -25.17 -12.11 40.63
C PRO A 259 -24.00 -13.12 40.58
N THR A 260 -22.92 -12.79 41.28
CA THR A 260 -21.65 -13.55 41.32
C THR A 260 -21.35 -14.04 42.74
N GLY A 261 -20.17 -14.62 42.98
CA GLY A 261 -19.69 -14.98 44.33
C GLY A 261 -19.54 -13.81 45.31
N PHE A 262 -19.74 -12.56 44.85
CA PHE A 262 -19.82 -11.37 45.68
C PHE A 262 -21.24 -11.07 46.20
N SER A 263 -22.24 -11.87 45.80
CA SER A 263 -23.63 -11.68 46.22
C SER A 263 -23.76 -11.60 47.75
N GLY A 264 -24.34 -10.51 48.25
CA GLY A 264 -24.49 -10.25 49.68
C GLY A 264 -23.41 -9.35 50.31
N ARG A 265 -22.38 -8.93 49.55
CA ARG A 265 -21.46 -7.85 49.94
C ARG A 265 -22.03 -6.48 49.57
N ASP A 266 -21.48 -5.43 50.19
CA ASP A 266 -21.83 -4.03 49.87
C ASP A 266 -21.44 -3.69 48.43
N PRO A 267 -22.36 -3.21 47.56
CA PRO A 267 -22.07 -2.93 46.15
C PRO A 267 -20.89 -1.98 45.93
N GLU A 268 -20.70 -0.99 46.81
CA GLU A 268 -19.59 -0.04 46.69
C GLU A 268 -18.24 -0.71 46.97
N GLN A 269 -18.19 -1.66 47.92
CA GLN A 269 -17.00 -2.46 48.17
C GLN A 269 -16.68 -3.37 46.97
N VAL A 270 -17.71 -3.96 46.34
CA VAL A 270 -17.51 -4.79 45.15
C VAL A 270 -17.03 -3.95 43.97
N LYS A 271 -17.58 -2.76 43.76
CA LYS A 271 -17.10 -1.81 42.75
C LYS A 271 -15.62 -1.46 42.96
N GLN A 272 -15.20 -1.23 44.19
CA GLN A 272 -13.78 -1.00 44.49
C GLN A 272 -12.90 -2.22 44.15
N ILE A 273 -13.35 -3.44 44.48
CA ILE A 273 -12.64 -4.68 44.10
C ILE A 273 -12.49 -4.79 42.58
N VAL A 274 -13.53 -4.44 41.82
CA VAL A 274 -13.46 -4.45 40.34
C VAL A 274 -12.41 -3.47 39.84
N LEU A 275 -12.40 -2.24 40.35
CA LEU A 275 -11.42 -1.22 39.98
C LEU A 275 -9.98 -1.61 40.36
N ASP A 276 -9.80 -2.24 41.52
CA ASP A 276 -8.50 -2.77 41.95
C ASP A 276 -8.05 -3.90 41.02
N SER A 277 -8.96 -4.75 40.56
CA SER A 277 -8.67 -5.82 39.60
C SER A 277 -8.25 -5.28 38.23
N PHE A 278 -8.88 -4.19 37.77
CA PHE A 278 -8.48 -3.48 36.54
C PHE A 278 -7.05 -2.93 36.66
N THR A 279 -6.71 -2.40 37.83
CA THR A 279 -5.36 -1.90 38.12
C THR A 279 -4.34 -3.04 38.13
N ALA A 280 -4.65 -4.15 38.79
CA ALA A 280 -3.79 -5.33 38.82
C ALA A 280 -3.52 -5.91 37.42
N MET A 281 -4.54 -5.94 36.57
CA MET A 281 -4.45 -6.34 35.17
C MET A 281 -3.58 -5.38 34.34
N ALA A 282 -3.81 -4.07 34.47
CA ALA A 282 -2.99 -3.07 33.79
C ALA A 282 -1.50 -3.20 34.17
N ASP A 283 -1.21 -3.34 35.47
CA ASP A 283 0.16 -3.55 35.96
C ASP A 283 0.79 -4.84 35.41
N CYS A 284 -0.01 -5.92 35.30
CA CYS A 284 0.46 -7.18 34.73
C CYS A 284 0.86 -7.04 33.26
N LEU A 285 0.00 -6.40 32.47
CA LEU A 285 0.24 -6.16 31.05
C LEU A 285 1.42 -5.20 30.82
N LEU A 286 1.53 -4.10 31.59
CA LEU A 286 2.62 -3.13 31.50
C LEU A 286 3.98 -3.74 31.84
N SER A 287 4.02 -4.62 32.85
CA SER A 287 5.25 -5.28 33.28
C SER A 287 5.62 -6.51 32.42
N GLY A 288 4.72 -6.94 31.51
CA GLY A 288 4.87 -8.18 30.75
C GLY A 288 5.01 -9.40 31.65
N ARG A 289 4.32 -9.42 32.81
CA ARG A 289 4.42 -10.50 33.82
C ARG A 289 4.00 -11.85 33.21
N SER A 290 2.83 -11.90 32.58
CA SER A 290 2.26 -13.12 32.03
C SER A 290 2.38 -13.24 30.50
N LEU A 291 2.39 -12.12 29.78
CA LEU A 291 2.47 -12.09 28.31
C LEU A 291 3.73 -11.38 27.86
N LYS A 292 4.57 -12.05 27.06
CA LYS A 292 5.76 -11.44 26.46
C LYS A 292 6.20 -12.16 25.18
N GLY A 293 5.98 -11.52 24.03
CA GLY A 293 6.47 -11.95 22.72
C GLY A 293 7.99 -12.07 22.68
N THR A 294 8.53 -13.29 22.81
CA THR A 294 9.98 -13.55 22.74
C THR A 294 10.25 -14.64 21.71
N ALA A 295 11.14 -14.41 20.74
CA ALA A 295 11.44 -15.42 19.71
C ALA A 295 11.98 -16.72 20.33
N ILE A 296 11.55 -17.86 19.79
CA ILE A 296 11.92 -19.20 20.26
C ILE A 296 12.82 -19.88 19.20
N PHE A 297 12.28 -20.12 18.01
CA PHE A 297 13.00 -20.69 16.88
C PHE A 297 12.33 -20.32 15.55
N ARG A 298 13.05 -20.50 14.46
CA ARG A 298 12.53 -20.44 13.08
C ARG A 298 12.51 -21.86 12.52
N SER A 299 11.50 -22.19 11.72
CA SER A 299 11.33 -23.50 11.10
C SER A 299 11.17 -23.35 9.61
N ALA A 300 11.96 -24.07 8.81
CA ALA A 300 11.92 -23.98 7.35
C ALA A 300 11.97 -25.37 6.69
N TRP A 301 11.12 -25.57 5.69
CA TRP A 301 11.18 -26.75 4.84
C TRP A 301 12.19 -26.50 3.71
N VAL A 302 13.29 -27.24 3.72
CA VAL A 302 14.40 -27.07 2.76
C VAL A 302 14.50 -28.19 1.74
N GLU A 303 13.90 -29.34 2.03
CA GLU A 303 13.94 -30.53 1.17
C GLU A 303 12.57 -31.20 1.13
N VAL A 304 12.22 -31.73 -0.05
CA VAL A 304 10.99 -32.48 -0.27
C VAL A 304 11.03 -33.79 0.52
N GLY A 305 10.00 -34.01 1.35
CA GLY A 305 9.83 -35.26 2.11
C GLY A 305 10.66 -35.37 3.40
N ALA A 306 11.50 -34.39 3.73
CA ALA A 306 12.23 -34.31 4.99
C ALA A 306 11.42 -33.57 6.07
N GLU A 307 11.81 -33.69 7.35
CA GLU A 307 11.29 -32.81 8.41
C GLU A 307 11.86 -31.38 8.29
N PRO A 308 11.14 -30.35 8.76
CA PRO A 308 11.61 -28.97 8.69
C PRO A 308 12.85 -28.76 9.57
N VAL A 309 13.77 -27.93 9.07
CA VAL A 309 14.98 -27.54 9.80
C VAL A 309 14.66 -26.42 10.76
N ARG A 310 14.94 -26.63 12.05
CA ARG A 310 14.67 -25.67 13.13
C ARG A 310 15.92 -24.99 13.63
N SER A 311 15.94 -23.66 13.57
CA SER A 311 17.02 -22.81 14.08
C SER A 311 16.58 -22.11 15.36
N PHE A 312 17.15 -22.51 16.50
CA PHE A 312 16.80 -22.00 17.82
C PHE A 312 17.49 -20.68 18.14
N GLY A 313 16.75 -19.77 18.78
CA GLY A 313 17.32 -18.55 19.34
C GLY A 313 18.28 -18.83 20.51
N PRO A 314 19.00 -17.79 20.97
CA PRO A 314 19.96 -17.92 22.07
C PRO A 314 19.30 -18.23 23.42
N GLU A 315 18.04 -17.82 23.61
CA GLU A 315 17.26 -18.09 24.81
C GLU A 315 16.32 -19.28 24.58
N GLN A 316 16.35 -20.26 25.47
CA GLN A 316 15.43 -21.41 25.45
C GLN A 316 14.58 -21.42 26.71
N PHE A 317 13.28 -21.65 26.55
CA PHE A 317 12.31 -21.68 27.65
C PHE A 317 11.93 -23.12 28.01
N VAL A 318 12.92 -23.90 28.44
CA VAL A 318 12.81 -25.36 28.67
C VAL A 318 11.76 -25.72 29.72
N GLU A 319 11.46 -24.82 30.67
CA GLU A 319 10.41 -25.01 31.68
C GLU A 319 8.97 -24.98 31.12
N MET A 320 8.79 -24.52 29.87
CA MET A 320 7.49 -24.48 29.21
C MET A 320 7.18 -25.79 28.50
N PRO A 321 5.90 -26.16 28.34
CA PRO A 321 5.52 -27.44 27.76
C PRO A 321 5.74 -27.53 26.23
N PHE A 322 6.49 -26.60 25.63
CA PHE A 322 6.68 -26.49 24.17
C PHE A 322 7.88 -27.28 23.63
N TYR A 323 8.91 -27.55 24.44
CA TYR A 323 10.16 -28.17 23.98
C TYR A 323 10.15 -29.69 24.15
N ASN A 324 9.26 -30.37 23.45
CA ASN A 324 9.19 -31.83 23.46
C ASN A 324 8.84 -32.39 22.07
N LYS A 325 9.16 -33.67 21.84
CA LYS A 325 8.92 -34.32 20.55
C LYS A 325 7.44 -34.27 20.11
N PRO A 326 6.44 -34.60 20.96
CA PRO A 326 5.04 -34.49 20.56
C PRO A 326 4.65 -33.11 20.04
N MET A 327 5.11 -32.03 20.69
CA MET A 327 4.86 -30.68 20.22
C MET A 327 5.54 -30.40 18.88
N PHE A 328 6.79 -30.82 18.69
CA PHE A 328 7.48 -30.63 17.41
C PHE A 328 6.88 -31.42 16.25
N ASP A 329 6.39 -32.63 16.52
CA ASP A 329 5.67 -33.44 15.52
C ASP A 329 4.37 -32.72 15.11
N LEU A 330 3.62 -32.20 16.09
CA LEU A 330 2.42 -31.40 15.85
C LEU A 330 2.71 -30.11 15.07
N LEU A 331 3.78 -29.39 15.44
CA LEU A 331 4.20 -28.19 14.71
C LEU A 331 4.59 -28.51 13.26
N THR A 332 5.16 -29.68 12.99
CA THR A 332 5.46 -30.11 11.62
C THR A 332 4.18 -30.25 10.77
N GLU A 333 3.09 -30.76 11.35
CA GLU A 333 1.78 -30.82 10.70
C GLU A 333 1.18 -29.41 10.49
N PHE A 334 1.32 -28.53 11.47
CA PHE A 334 0.83 -27.15 11.39
C PHE A 334 1.56 -26.37 10.31
N GLU A 335 2.89 -26.46 10.28
CA GLU A 335 3.72 -25.81 9.26
C GLU A 335 3.34 -26.27 7.86
N PHE A 336 3.07 -27.56 7.69
CA PHE A 336 2.59 -28.08 6.41
C PHE A 336 1.27 -27.42 6.00
N LEU A 337 0.28 -27.33 6.89
CA LEU A 337 -0.98 -26.63 6.62
C LEU A 337 -0.78 -25.14 6.33
N LEU A 338 0.10 -24.47 7.07
CA LEU A 338 0.40 -23.04 6.90
C LEU A 338 0.99 -22.75 5.52
N HIS A 339 1.86 -23.61 4.99
CA HIS A 339 2.45 -23.44 3.66
C HIS A 339 1.52 -23.88 2.52
N VAL A 340 0.74 -24.95 2.70
CA VAL A 340 -0.19 -25.47 1.68
C VAL A 340 -1.45 -24.59 1.54
N MET A 341 -1.88 -23.96 2.64
CA MET A 341 -3.03 -23.07 2.72
C MET A 341 -2.59 -21.69 3.24
N PRO A 342 -1.84 -20.91 2.45
CA PRO A 342 -1.35 -19.62 2.91
C PRO A 342 -2.51 -18.63 3.11
N ALA A 343 -2.44 -17.83 4.16
CA ALA A 343 -3.50 -16.87 4.52
C ALA A 343 -2.97 -15.60 5.21
N GLY A 344 -1.80 -15.68 5.86
CA GLY A 344 -1.23 -14.56 6.59
C GLY A 344 -0.85 -13.40 5.67
N ARG A 345 -1.07 -12.16 6.12
CA ARG A 345 -0.79 -10.96 5.31
C ARG A 345 0.68 -10.89 4.89
N LEU A 346 1.61 -11.05 5.84
CA LEU A 346 3.05 -11.06 5.55
C LEU A 346 3.43 -12.25 4.64
N GLN A 347 2.87 -13.42 4.92
CA GLN A 347 3.09 -14.62 4.14
C GLN A 347 2.71 -14.41 2.67
N LEU A 348 1.51 -13.89 2.39
CA LEU A 348 1.03 -13.62 1.03
C LEU A 348 1.86 -12.53 0.34
N GLN A 349 2.26 -11.48 1.07
CA GLN A 349 3.15 -10.43 0.54
C GLN A 349 4.51 -10.98 0.09
N GLU A 350 5.14 -11.82 0.92
CA GLU A 350 6.42 -12.43 0.57
C GLU A 350 6.30 -13.53 -0.49
N LEU A 351 5.13 -14.20 -0.57
CA LEU A 351 4.86 -15.20 -1.59
C LEU A 351 4.70 -14.60 -2.99
N GLU A 352 4.29 -13.34 -3.12
CA GLU A 352 4.06 -12.69 -4.41
C GLU A 352 5.28 -12.81 -5.34
N GLY A 353 6.45 -12.38 -4.86
CA GLY A 353 7.69 -12.44 -5.65
C GLY A 353 8.15 -13.87 -5.93
N VAL A 354 7.92 -14.78 -4.97
CA VAL A 354 8.23 -16.21 -5.12
C VAL A 354 7.37 -16.86 -6.21
N LEU A 355 6.05 -16.64 -6.17
CA LEU A 355 5.10 -17.17 -7.14
C LEU A 355 5.38 -16.62 -8.54
N LEU A 356 5.63 -15.31 -8.65
CA LEU A 356 5.99 -14.70 -9.92
C LEU A 356 7.28 -15.30 -10.50
N ARG A 357 8.31 -15.49 -9.67
CA ARG A 357 9.56 -16.09 -10.15
C ARG A 357 9.37 -17.55 -10.56
N GLN A 358 8.57 -18.33 -9.82
CA GLN A 358 8.21 -19.68 -10.21
C GLN A 358 7.45 -19.72 -11.55
N GLN A 359 6.52 -18.78 -11.78
CA GLN A 359 5.80 -18.61 -13.05
C GLN A 359 6.77 -18.43 -14.23
N GLU A 360 7.76 -17.53 -14.08
CA GLU A 360 8.77 -17.25 -15.10
C GLU A 360 9.63 -18.47 -15.40
N LEU A 361 10.11 -19.16 -14.36
CA LEU A 361 10.93 -20.36 -14.49
C LEU A 361 10.16 -21.53 -15.12
N MET A 362 8.84 -21.58 -14.92
CA MET A 362 7.96 -22.57 -15.53
C MET A 362 7.63 -22.30 -17.01
N ARG A 363 7.85 -21.08 -17.51
CA ARG A 363 7.51 -20.69 -18.88
C ARG A 363 8.41 -21.39 -19.89
N VAL A 364 7.81 -22.01 -20.91
CA VAL A 364 8.57 -22.64 -22.00
C VAL A 364 9.04 -21.56 -22.97
N GLN A 365 10.33 -21.60 -23.29
CA GLN A 365 11.01 -20.72 -24.24
C GLN A 365 11.25 -21.44 -25.57
N PRO A 366 11.34 -20.74 -26.71
CA PRO A 366 11.53 -21.37 -28.03
C PRO A 366 12.81 -22.22 -28.14
N ASN A 367 13.83 -21.93 -27.35
CA ASN A 367 15.14 -22.60 -27.38
C ASN A 367 15.34 -23.63 -26.26
N ASP A 368 14.29 -23.98 -25.50
CA ASP A 368 14.40 -24.95 -24.41
C ASP A 368 14.71 -26.37 -24.89
N THR A 369 15.67 -27.01 -24.22
CA THR A 369 15.82 -28.48 -24.18
C THR A 369 15.13 -29.07 -22.95
N PRO A 370 14.78 -30.37 -22.94
CA PRO A 370 14.25 -31.04 -21.74
C PRO A 370 15.12 -30.85 -20.50
N GLN A 371 16.45 -30.84 -20.67
CA GLN A 371 17.41 -30.62 -19.60
C GLN A 371 17.35 -29.18 -19.07
N SER A 372 17.29 -28.18 -19.96
CA SER A 372 17.22 -26.77 -19.55
C SER A 372 15.91 -26.44 -18.83
N LEU A 373 14.78 -27.00 -19.28
CA LEU A 373 13.49 -26.84 -18.62
C LEU A 373 13.48 -27.53 -17.25
N ARG A 374 14.02 -28.75 -17.16
CA ARG A 374 14.16 -29.46 -15.87
C ARG A 374 15.01 -28.69 -14.88
N ALA A 375 16.12 -28.10 -15.31
CA ALA A 375 16.98 -27.28 -14.45
C ALA A 375 16.22 -26.07 -13.87
N ARG A 376 15.41 -25.38 -14.70
CA ARG A 376 14.56 -24.28 -14.23
C ARG A 376 13.42 -24.73 -13.32
N LEU A 377 12.86 -25.91 -13.54
CA LEU A 377 11.85 -26.50 -12.63
C LEU A 377 12.45 -26.85 -11.26
N TRP A 378 13.71 -27.30 -11.21
CA TRP A 378 14.44 -27.46 -9.95
C TRP A 378 14.69 -26.12 -9.25
N GLU A 379 15.13 -25.08 -9.98
CA GLU A 379 15.26 -23.72 -9.43
C GLU A 379 13.91 -23.20 -8.91
N ALA A 380 12.81 -23.45 -9.63
CA ALA A 380 11.48 -23.07 -9.17
C ALA A 380 11.11 -23.80 -7.88
N LEU A 381 11.43 -25.09 -7.76
CA LEU A 381 11.14 -25.88 -6.56
C LEU A 381 11.88 -25.31 -5.34
N THR A 382 13.16 -24.95 -5.47
CA THR A 382 13.96 -24.44 -4.34
C THR A 382 13.47 -23.10 -3.79
N LEU A 383 12.73 -22.31 -4.58
CA LEU A 383 12.11 -21.07 -4.10
C LEU A 383 10.93 -21.33 -3.16
N ASN A 384 10.11 -22.36 -3.45
CA ASN A 384 9.02 -22.79 -2.58
C ASN A 384 8.56 -24.21 -2.94
N LEU A 385 8.75 -25.13 -1.98
CA LEU A 385 8.45 -26.55 -2.10
C LEU A 385 6.94 -26.86 -2.19
N PHE A 386 6.08 -25.90 -1.85
CA PHE A 386 4.64 -26.12 -1.71
C PHE A 386 3.83 -25.74 -2.95
N ASN A 387 4.49 -25.28 -4.03
CA ASN A 387 3.82 -25.00 -5.29
C ASN A 387 3.49 -26.30 -6.04
N ARG A 388 2.21 -26.69 -6.01
CA ARG A 388 1.70 -27.93 -6.62
C ARG A 388 2.07 -28.08 -8.09
N GLN A 389 1.99 -27.00 -8.86
CA GLN A 389 2.25 -27.04 -10.30
C GLN A 389 3.73 -27.29 -10.60
N VAL A 390 4.63 -26.65 -9.84
CA VAL A 390 6.08 -26.84 -9.96
C VAL A 390 6.44 -28.30 -9.64
N VAL A 391 5.97 -28.81 -8.50
CA VAL A 391 6.26 -30.18 -8.06
C VAL A 391 5.78 -31.20 -9.09
N LYS A 392 4.53 -31.08 -9.57
CA LYS A 392 3.95 -32.01 -10.56
C LYS A 392 4.72 -32.00 -11.88
N ARG A 393 4.98 -30.81 -12.44
CA ARG A 393 5.74 -30.67 -13.70
C ARG A 393 7.16 -31.20 -13.58
N LEU A 394 7.81 -30.97 -12.44
CA LEU A 394 9.14 -31.50 -12.19
C LEU A 394 9.11 -33.03 -12.08
N ALA A 395 8.17 -33.59 -11.30
CA ALA A 395 7.99 -35.04 -11.16
C ALA A 395 7.75 -35.72 -12.52
N GLU A 396 6.88 -35.15 -13.36
CA GLU A 396 6.64 -35.62 -14.74
C GLU A 396 7.92 -35.57 -15.58
N SER A 397 8.69 -34.48 -15.53
CA SER A 397 9.94 -34.35 -16.27
C SER A 397 11.03 -35.34 -15.83
N MET A 398 10.89 -35.94 -14.65
CA MET A 398 11.84 -36.87 -14.03
C MET A 398 11.52 -38.35 -14.30
N GLN A 399 10.36 -38.68 -14.87
CA GLN A 399 9.92 -40.08 -15.09
C GLN A 399 10.91 -40.88 -15.97
N ASP A 400 11.51 -40.22 -16.96
CA ASP A 400 12.51 -40.81 -17.87
C ASP A 400 13.95 -40.42 -17.52
N SER A 401 14.22 -40.01 -16.28
CA SER A 401 15.56 -39.65 -15.81
C SER A 401 16.32 -40.83 -15.21
N ASP A 402 17.65 -40.71 -15.12
CA ASP A 402 18.52 -41.70 -14.47
C ASP A 402 18.43 -41.65 -12.91
N GLU A 403 17.48 -40.88 -12.34
CA GLU A 403 17.31 -40.64 -10.89
C GLU A 403 15.91 -41.08 -10.37
N PRO A 404 15.60 -42.40 -10.37
CA PRO A 404 14.26 -42.90 -10.04
C PRO A 404 13.87 -42.78 -8.56
N GLU A 405 14.80 -42.47 -7.67
CA GLU A 405 14.51 -42.22 -6.26
C GLU A 405 13.96 -40.81 -6.04
N GLU A 406 14.57 -39.80 -6.64
CA GLU A 406 14.11 -38.41 -6.58
C GLU A 406 12.75 -38.24 -7.24
N ALA A 407 12.52 -38.90 -8.38
CA ALA A 407 11.20 -38.95 -9.02
C ALA A 407 10.12 -39.48 -8.07
N ARG A 408 10.41 -40.55 -7.30
CA ARG A 408 9.48 -41.12 -6.32
C ARG A 408 9.22 -40.18 -5.14
N LYS A 409 10.26 -39.49 -4.63
CA LYS A 409 10.10 -38.49 -3.56
C LYS A 409 9.19 -37.34 -3.99
N LEU A 410 9.42 -36.80 -5.19
CA LEU A 410 8.60 -35.72 -5.76
C LEU A 410 7.15 -36.17 -5.98
N GLN A 411 6.93 -37.39 -6.44
CA GLN A 411 5.60 -37.96 -6.61
C GLN A 411 4.86 -38.10 -5.28
N ALA A 412 5.51 -38.66 -4.26
CA ALA A 412 4.92 -38.78 -2.92
C ALA A 412 4.61 -37.41 -2.29
N TRP A 413 5.44 -36.41 -2.56
CA TRP A 413 5.18 -35.04 -2.12
C TRP A 413 4.01 -34.40 -2.85
N ALA A 414 3.90 -34.57 -4.17
CA ALA A 414 2.74 -34.13 -4.94
C ALA A 414 1.44 -34.73 -4.38
N GLU A 415 1.44 -36.03 -4.07
CA GLU A 415 0.30 -36.73 -3.46
C GLU A 415 -0.04 -36.16 -2.08
N ARG A 416 0.97 -35.84 -1.26
CA ARG A 416 0.77 -35.20 0.04
C ARG A 416 0.17 -33.79 -0.11
N LEU A 417 0.65 -32.98 -1.06
CA LEU A 417 0.10 -31.65 -1.34
C LEU A 417 -1.36 -31.70 -1.84
N ASP A 418 -1.72 -32.73 -2.60
CA ASP A 418 -3.08 -32.96 -3.11
C ASP A 418 -4.02 -33.52 -2.04
N SER A 419 -3.48 -34.14 -0.98
CA SER A 419 -4.29 -34.68 0.14
C SER A 419 -4.96 -33.58 0.97
N VAL A 420 -4.47 -32.34 0.89
CA VAL A 420 -5.00 -31.19 1.62
C VAL A 420 -5.56 -30.17 0.62
N PRO A 421 -6.70 -29.52 0.94
CA PRO A 421 -7.11 -28.30 0.24
C PRO A 421 -5.95 -27.34 0.00
N GLY A 422 -5.98 -26.62 -1.10
CA GLY A 422 -5.27 -25.36 -1.14
C GLY A 422 -5.68 -24.57 -2.37
N PRO A 423 -5.37 -23.28 -2.37
CA PRO A 423 -5.61 -22.45 -3.54
C PRO A 423 -4.72 -22.91 -4.69
N ASP A 424 -5.16 -22.62 -5.90
CA ASP A 424 -4.31 -22.76 -7.08
C ASP A 424 -3.21 -21.68 -7.05
N SER A 425 -1.98 -22.04 -7.40
CA SER A 425 -0.84 -21.13 -7.36
C SER A 425 -0.99 -19.97 -8.34
N GLN A 426 -1.64 -20.20 -9.50
CA GLN A 426 -1.94 -19.15 -10.47
C GLN A 426 -3.01 -18.21 -9.91
N GLU A 427 -4.09 -18.74 -9.32
CA GLU A 427 -5.12 -17.92 -8.69
C GLU A 427 -4.55 -17.03 -7.56
N LEU A 428 -3.62 -17.57 -6.76
CA LEU A 428 -2.90 -16.78 -5.75
C LEU A 428 -2.09 -15.65 -6.39
N LEU A 429 -1.30 -15.96 -7.43
CA LEU A 429 -0.50 -14.96 -8.14
C LEU A 429 -1.40 -13.89 -8.77
N ASP A 430 -2.48 -14.30 -9.45
CA ASP A 430 -3.43 -13.41 -10.12
C ASP A 430 -4.14 -12.44 -9.16
N ALA A 431 -4.26 -12.81 -7.88
CA ALA A 431 -4.81 -11.94 -6.84
C ALA A 431 -3.81 -10.87 -6.33
N THR A 432 -2.50 -11.04 -6.58
CA THR A 432 -1.46 -10.10 -6.16
C THR A 432 -1.37 -8.86 -7.06
N GLU A 433 -0.56 -7.86 -6.67
CA GLU A 433 -0.30 -6.70 -7.53
C GLU A 433 0.53 -7.10 -8.77
N SER A 434 1.60 -7.87 -8.58
CA SER A 434 2.44 -8.38 -9.64
C SER A 434 1.69 -9.25 -10.65
N GLY A 435 0.84 -10.17 -10.20
CA GLY A 435 0.08 -11.04 -11.11
C GLY A 435 -0.97 -10.27 -11.92
N ARG A 436 -1.68 -9.32 -11.30
CA ARG A 436 -2.59 -8.43 -12.04
C ARG A 436 -1.85 -7.61 -13.09
N LEU A 437 -0.66 -7.09 -12.76
CA LEU A 437 0.18 -6.37 -13.71
C LEU A 437 0.68 -7.26 -14.84
N LEU A 438 1.10 -8.49 -14.54
CA LEU A 438 1.52 -9.46 -15.56
C LEU A 438 0.37 -9.79 -16.52
N ASN A 439 -0.80 -10.12 -16.00
CA ASN A 439 -2.00 -10.39 -16.80
C ASN A 439 -2.41 -9.18 -17.65
N TRP A 440 -2.24 -7.98 -17.11
CA TRP A 440 -2.47 -6.73 -17.82
C TRP A 440 -1.49 -6.53 -18.99
N LEU A 441 -0.21 -6.84 -18.80
CA LEU A 441 0.79 -6.82 -19.88
C LEU A 441 0.50 -7.88 -20.95
N GLU A 442 0.09 -9.08 -20.55
CA GLU A 442 -0.27 -10.14 -21.48
C GLU A 442 -1.49 -9.79 -22.33
N ALA A 443 -2.47 -9.08 -21.76
CA ALA A 443 -3.66 -8.61 -22.46
C ALA A 443 -3.34 -7.60 -23.59
N ARG A 444 -2.14 -6.98 -23.59
CA ARG A 444 -1.68 -6.08 -24.66
C ARG A 444 -1.12 -6.79 -25.87
N ILE A 445 -0.77 -8.07 -25.75
CA ILE A 445 -0.16 -8.82 -26.85
C ILE A 445 -1.19 -8.96 -27.99
N PRO A 446 -0.90 -8.42 -29.19
CA PRO A 446 -1.81 -8.50 -30.31
C PRO A 446 -2.03 -9.95 -30.75
N GLN A 447 -3.28 -10.27 -31.06
CA GLN A 447 -3.65 -11.59 -31.59
C GLN A 447 -3.09 -11.78 -33.02
N PRO A 448 -2.94 -13.02 -33.52
CA PRO A 448 -2.36 -13.28 -34.84
C PRO A 448 -2.99 -12.51 -36.02
N ALA A 449 -4.31 -12.31 -35.97
CA ALA A 449 -5.02 -11.51 -36.98
C ALA A 449 -4.67 -10.01 -36.89
N GLN A 450 -4.52 -9.48 -35.68
CA GLN A 450 -4.10 -8.09 -35.44
C GLN A 450 -2.65 -7.88 -35.88
N LEU A 451 -1.74 -8.82 -35.58
CA LEU A 451 -0.36 -8.79 -36.06
C LEU A 451 -0.28 -8.71 -37.60
N SER A 452 -1.12 -9.49 -38.29
CA SER A 452 -1.19 -9.47 -39.75
C SER A 452 -1.66 -8.11 -40.28
N ALA A 453 -2.66 -7.50 -39.62
CA ALA A 453 -3.16 -6.17 -39.96
C ALA A 453 -2.12 -5.06 -39.71
N ILE A 454 -1.40 -5.14 -38.59
CA ILE A 454 -0.31 -4.23 -38.24
C ILE A 454 0.79 -4.27 -39.31
N ALA A 455 1.24 -5.48 -39.68
CA ALA A 455 2.26 -5.65 -40.72
C ALA A 455 1.80 -5.09 -42.08
N ALA A 456 0.52 -5.28 -42.44
CA ALA A 456 -0.05 -4.74 -43.67
C ALA A 456 -0.20 -3.21 -43.65
N HIS A 457 -0.47 -2.60 -42.48
CA HIS A 457 -0.47 -1.15 -42.32
C HIS A 457 0.95 -0.58 -42.47
N GLN A 458 1.93 -1.14 -41.77
CA GLN A 458 3.33 -0.73 -41.84
C GLN A 458 3.91 -0.82 -43.26
N ALA A 459 3.58 -1.88 -44.00
CA ALA A 459 3.98 -2.02 -45.40
C ALA A 459 3.40 -0.92 -46.32
N ARG A 460 2.19 -0.42 -46.02
CA ARG A 460 1.55 0.68 -46.77
C ARG A 460 2.17 2.04 -46.46
N GLN A 461 2.64 2.24 -45.24
CA GLN A 461 3.30 3.47 -44.76
C GLN A 461 4.75 3.62 -45.27
N GLY A 462 5.27 2.64 -46.03
CA GLY A 462 6.61 2.73 -46.62
C GLY A 462 7.76 2.28 -45.70
N GLY A 463 7.44 1.66 -44.57
CA GLY A 463 8.43 1.13 -43.64
C GLY A 463 8.03 1.31 -42.17
N VAL A 464 8.95 0.98 -41.29
CA VAL A 464 8.81 1.13 -39.84
C VAL A 464 10.06 1.87 -39.35
N PRO A 465 9.94 2.86 -38.45
CA PRO A 465 11.12 3.53 -37.90
C PRO A 465 12.05 2.49 -37.30
N GLN A 466 13.34 2.56 -37.63
CA GLN A 466 14.36 1.67 -37.08
C GLN A 466 14.84 2.20 -35.73
N VAL A 467 14.93 1.31 -34.73
CA VAL A 467 15.45 1.63 -33.39
C VAL A 467 16.84 1.00 -33.20
N GLN A 468 17.83 1.84 -32.87
CA GLN A 468 19.14 1.39 -32.41
C GLN A 468 19.12 1.24 -30.88
N ILE A 469 19.21 0.01 -30.41
CA ILE A 469 19.37 -0.31 -29.00
C ILE A 469 20.87 -0.33 -28.69
N LEU A 470 21.28 0.50 -27.74
CA LEU A 470 22.63 0.53 -27.16
C LEU A 470 22.53 -0.19 -25.80
N LEU A 471 23.01 -1.43 -25.75
CA LEU A 471 22.87 -2.29 -24.57
C LEU A 471 24.17 -2.32 -23.77
N LEU A 472 24.11 -1.89 -22.51
CA LEU A 472 25.25 -1.89 -21.58
C LEU A 472 25.30 -3.21 -20.79
N ASP A 473 26.35 -3.99 -21.01
CA ASP A 473 26.69 -5.20 -20.24
C ASP A 473 28.00 -4.97 -19.46
N LEU A 474 27.98 -3.99 -18.57
CA LEU A 474 29.19 -3.56 -17.86
C LEU A 474 29.62 -4.53 -16.75
N ASP A 475 28.68 -5.32 -16.24
CA ASP A 475 28.93 -6.39 -15.25
C ASP A 475 29.45 -7.69 -15.89
N ALA A 476 29.42 -7.81 -17.23
CA ALA A 476 29.69 -9.04 -17.96
C ALA A 476 28.81 -10.22 -17.51
N ASP A 477 27.52 -9.97 -17.28
CA ASP A 477 26.56 -10.95 -16.76
C ASP A 477 25.78 -11.59 -17.92
N MET A 478 26.23 -12.78 -18.31
CA MET A 478 25.61 -13.53 -19.41
C MET A 478 24.17 -13.95 -19.15
N VAL A 479 23.77 -14.13 -17.89
CA VAL A 479 22.38 -14.51 -17.56
C VAL A 479 21.46 -13.31 -17.79
N LYS A 480 21.87 -12.12 -17.32
CA LYS A 480 21.16 -10.87 -17.59
C LYS A 480 21.09 -10.56 -19.09
N LEU A 481 22.22 -10.68 -19.79
CA LEU A 481 22.28 -10.46 -21.24
C LEU A 481 21.33 -11.39 -22.00
N GLN A 482 21.32 -12.69 -21.66
CA GLN A 482 20.44 -13.66 -22.30
C GLN A 482 18.96 -13.31 -22.07
N ALA A 483 18.58 -12.90 -20.86
CA ALA A 483 17.21 -12.49 -20.56
C ALA A 483 16.75 -11.31 -21.44
N THR A 484 17.61 -10.31 -21.65
CA THR A 484 17.34 -9.20 -22.57
C THR A 484 17.16 -9.70 -24.00
N LEU A 485 18.08 -10.53 -24.50
CA LEU A 485 18.01 -11.07 -25.86
C LEU A 485 16.73 -11.89 -26.10
N ASP A 486 16.38 -12.77 -25.17
CA ASP A 486 15.18 -13.62 -25.26
C ASP A 486 13.90 -12.77 -25.31
N SER A 487 13.79 -11.75 -24.46
CA SER A 487 12.64 -10.84 -24.46
C SER A 487 12.51 -10.04 -25.76
N LEU A 488 13.63 -9.57 -26.33
CA LEU A 488 13.63 -8.83 -27.59
C LEU A 488 13.28 -9.73 -28.78
N VAL A 489 13.72 -10.99 -28.78
CA VAL A 489 13.33 -11.99 -29.79
C VAL A 489 11.83 -12.31 -29.69
N ALA A 490 11.31 -12.43 -28.46
CA ALA A 490 9.89 -12.63 -28.19
C ALA A 490 9.04 -11.42 -28.56
N SER A 491 9.63 -10.22 -28.63
CA SER A 491 8.93 -9.02 -29.10
C SER A 491 8.48 -9.17 -30.56
N HIS A 492 7.32 -8.59 -30.87
CA HIS A 492 6.75 -8.59 -32.22
C HIS A 492 7.36 -7.53 -33.16
N TYR A 493 8.40 -6.82 -32.69
CA TYR A 493 9.08 -5.77 -33.45
C TYR A 493 10.43 -6.28 -33.97
N LYS A 494 10.67 -6.15 -35.29
CA LYS A 494 11.86 -6.70 -35.96
C LYS A 494 12.78 -5.65 -36.59
N ALA A 495 12.36 -4.37 -36.62
CA ALA A 495 13.12 -3.28 -37.20
C ALA A 495 14.11 -2.66 -36.20
N PHE A 496 14.84 -3.48 -35.43
CA PHE A 496 15.86 -2.98 -34.50
C PHE A 496 17.27 -3.32 -34.95
N LYS A 497 18.24 -2.58 -34.41
CA LYS A 497 19.65 -2.94 -34.39
C LYS A 497 20.13 -2.91 -32.96
N LEU A 498 20.88 -3.91 -32.53
CA LEU A 498 21.35 -4.08 -31.17
C LEU A 498 22.88 -4.03 -31.15
N VAL A 499 23.43 -3.07 -30.41
CA VAL A 499 24.88 -2.98 -30.15
C VAL A 499 25.11 -3.22 -28.66
N VAL A 500 25.79 -4.31 -28.33
CA VAL A 500 26.09 -4.72 -26.96
C VAL A 500 27.51 -4.26 -26.59
N PHE A 501 27.61 -3.42 -25.58
CA PHE A 501 28.87 -2.94 -25.03
C PHE A 501 29.19 -3.74 -23.77
N THR A 502 30.13 -4.68 -23.87
CA THR A 502 30.47 -5.59 -22.77
C THR A 502 31.91 -5.41 -22.30
N THR A 503 32.12 -5.48 -20.97
CA THR A 503 33.46 -5.57 -20.37
C THR A 503 34.03 -6.99 -20.42
N GLY A 504 33.16 -7.97 -20.65
CA GLY A 504 33.49 -9.39 -20.78
C GLY A 504 34.11 -9.77 -22.12
N ASP A 505 34.31 -11.07 -22.30
CA ASP A 505 34.76 -11.61 -23.57
C ASP A 505 33.60 -11.67 -24.58
N LEU A 506 33.94 -11.46 -25.86
CA LEU A 506 32.95 -11.40 -26.92
C LEU A 506 32.38 -12.80 -27.21
N PRO A 507 31.05 -13.02 -27.10
CA PRO A 507 30.46 -14.32 -27.39
C PRO A 507 30.63 -14.75 -28.86
N ALA A 508 30.69 -13.77 -29.77
CA ALA A 508 30.89 -13.97 -31.19
C ALA A 508 31.58 -12.76 -31.84
N THR A 509 32.31 -13.00 -32.93
CA THR A 509 32.85 -11.91 -33.77
C THR A 509 31.75 -11.42 -34.70
N THR A 510 31.39 -10.14 -34.57
CA THR A 510 30.32 -9.48 -35.34
C THR A 510 30.79 -8.12 -35.85
N THR A 511 30.05 -7.53 -36.76
CA THR A 511 30.35 -6.23 -37.39
C THR A 511 29.19 -5.25 -37.22
N ALA A 512 29.45 -3.96 -37.45
CA ALA A 512 28.42 -2.93 -37.43
C ALA A 512 27.36 -3.09 -38.55
N GLN A 513 27.49 -4.05 -39.46
CA GLN A 513 26.46 -4.36 -40.47
C GLN A 513 25.45 -5.41 -39.97
N ASP A 514 25.83 -6.19 -38.96
CA ASP A 514 24.97 -7.21 -38.37
C ASP A 514 23.86 -6.59 -37.51
N THR A 515 22.73 -7.29 -37.39
CA THR A 515 21.62 -6.87 -36.50
C THR A 515 22.04 -6.84 -35.04
N LEU A 516 22.88 -7.81 -34.63
CA LEU A 516 23.49 -7.89 -33.31
C LEU A 516 24.99 -7.68 -33.45
N HIS A 517 25.50 -6.64 -32.82
CA HIS A 517 26.92 -6.30 -32.83
C HIS A 517 27.48 -6.21 -31.41
N PHE A 518 28.54 -6.95 -31.14
CA PHE A 518 29.25 -6.90 -29.86
C PHE A 518 30.48 -6.00 -29.95
N VAL A 519 30.62 -5.10 -28.97
CA VAL A 519 31.74 -4.17 -28.83
C VAL A 519 32.35 -4.36 -27.45
N ARG A 520 33.64 -4.70 -27.41
CA ARG A 520 34.38 -4.78 -26.14
C ARG A 520 34.69 -3.38 -25.63
N VAL A 521 34.38 -3.10 -24.37
CA VAL A 521 34.61 -1.80 -23.72
C VAL A 521 35.30 -1.95 -22.36
N THR A 522 35.72 -0.83 -21.80
CA THR A 522 36.11 -0.69 -20.40
C THR A 522 35.19 0.32 -19.72
N LEU A 523 35.16 0.32 -18.38
CA LEU A 523 34.42 1.33 -17.62
C LEU A 523 34.88 2.77 -17.95
N ASP A 524 36.12 2.94 -18.41
CA ASP A 524 36.63 4.26 -18.79
C ASP A 524 36.13 4.74 -20.15
N ASN A 525 36.05 3.86 -21.16
CA ASN A 525 35.81 4.25 -22.55
C ASN A 525 34.42 3.91 -23.09
N HIS A 526 33.55 3.25 -22.33
CA HIS A 526 32.25 2.78 -22.83
C HIS A 526 31.39 3.92 -23.41
N VAL A 527 31.38 5.12 -22.80
CA VAL A 527 30.64 6.28 -23.32
C VAL A 527 31.20 6.79 -24.65
N GLU A 528 32.52 6.81 -24.82
CA GLU A 528 33.13 7.17 -26.10
C GLU A 528 32.73 6.18 -27.20
N ARG A 529 32.67 4.89 -26.85
CA ARG A 529 32.24 3.82 -27.76
C ARG A 529 30.74 3.90 -28.10
N LEU A 530 29.89 4.26 -27.13
CA LEU A 530 28.48 4.56 -27.35
C LEU A 530 28.32 5.67 -28.41
N ASN A 531 29.02 6.79 -28.23
CA ASN A 531 28.98 7.92 -29.17
C ASN A 531 29.53 7.56 -30.56
N GLN A 532 30.56 6.71 -30.64
CA GLN A 532 31.05 6.18 -31.92
C GLN A 532 29.99 5.35 -32.65
N ALA A 533 29.29 4.46 -31.94
CA ALA A 533 28.21 3.66 -32.51
C ALA A 533 27.02 4.52 -32.95
N LEU A 534 26.66 5.54 -32.15
CA LEU A 534 25.63 6.52 -32.48
C LEU A 534 25.94 7.26 -33.79
N ALA A 535 27.18 7.73 -33.96
CA ALA A 535 27.62 8.42 -35.17
C ALA A 535 27.56 7.52 -36.42
N GLN A 536 27.74 6.20 -36.27
CA GLN A 536 27.69 5.22 -37.35
C GLN A 536 26.28 4.65 -37.59
N SER A 537 25.34 4.89 -36.68
CA SER A 537 23.96 4.40 -36.78
C SER A 537 23.24 5.02 -37.98
N ARG A 538 22.35 4.25 -38.59
CA ARG A 538 21.38 4.72 -39.59
C ARG A 538 19.94 4.61 -39.10
N ALA A 539 19.76 4.25 -37.82
CA ALA A 539 18.47 4.17 -37.19
C ALA A 539 17.89 5.56 -36.96
N ASP A 540 16.56 5.66 -36.97
CA ASP A 540 15.83 6.90 -36.73
C ASP A 540 15.83 7.26 -35.23
N TRP A 541 15.72 6.23 -34.39
CA TRP A 541 15.61 6.36 -32.93
C TRP A 541 16.71 5.57 -32.22
N VAL A 542 17.06 6.01 -31.03
CA VAL A 542 18.09 5.43 -30.16
C VAL A 542 17.49 5.16 -28.80
N LEU A 543 17.73 3.97 -28.27
CA LEU A 543 17.36 3.54 -26.92
C LEU A 543 18.62 3.11 -26.19
N LEU A 544 18.85 3.62 -24.98
CA LEU A 544 19.83 3.07 -24.06
C LEU A 544 19.13 2.05 -23.15
N ALA A 545 19.74 0.90 -22.94
CA ALA A 545 19.25 -0.15 -22.04
C ALA A 545 20.42 -0.87 -21.38
N GLU A 546 20.14 -1.62 -20.32
CA GLU A 546 21.13 -2.43 -19.59
C GLU A 546 20.86 -3.92 -19.74
N ALA A 547 21.91 -4.73 -19.69
CA ALA A 547 21.77 -6.18 -19.66
C ALA A 547 20.92 -6.57 -18.44
N GLY A 548 19.85 -7.33 -18.68
CA GLY A 548 18.86 -7.73 -17.69
C GLY A 548 17.52 -7.01 -17.84
N ASP A 549 17.47 -5.88 -18.56
CA ASP A 549 16.21 -5.24 -18.95
C ASP A 549 15.49 -6.13 -19.97
N GLN A 550 14.19 -6.33 -19.77
CA GLN A 550 13.38 -7.20 -20.64
C GLN A 550 12.36 -6.38 -21.41
N PHE A 551 12.36 -6.51 -22.74
CA PHE A 551 11.38 -5.86 -23.60
C PHE A 551 9.99 -6.47 -23.43
N THR A 552 8.98 -5.62 -23.28
CA THR A 552 7.60 -6.08 -23.35
C THR A 552 7.27 -6.49 -24.80
N ALA A 553 6.33 -7.42 -24.96
CA ALA A 553 6.00 -7.95 -26.28
C ALA A 553 5.35 -6.91 -27.21
N SER A 554 4.66 -5.90 -26.64
CA SER A 554 3.93 -4.85 -27.36
C SER A 554 4.67 -3.51 -27.41
N GLY A 555 5.60 -3.21 -26.51
CA GLY A 555 6.17 -1.87 -26.31
C GLY A 555 6.75 -1.22 -27.56
N LEU A 556 7.78 -1.84 -28.17
CA LEU A 556 8.38 -1.33 -29.42
C LEU A 556 7.41 -1.39 -30.59
N LEU A 557 6.48 -2.34 -30.61
CA LEU A 557 5.47 -2.45 -31.67
C LEU A 557 4.52 -1.25 -31.63
N ARG A 558 4.01 -0.90 -30.44
CA ARG A 558 3.15 0.25 -30.21
C ARG A 558 3.86 1.55 -30.56
N ALA A 559 5.10 1.73 -30.08
CA ALA A 559 5.93 2.89 -30.41
C ALA A 559 6.12 3.01 -31.93
N SER A 560 6.36 1.90 -32.63
CA SER A 560 6.59 1.94 -34.07
C SER A 560 5.40 2.44 -34.89
N LEU A 561 4.17 2.23 -34.41
CA LEU A 561 2.96 2.74 -35.07
C LEU A 561 2.81 4.24 -34.91
N GLU A 562 3.08 4.76 -33.72
CA GLU A 562 2.93 6.20 -33.40
C GLU A 562 4.10 7.05 -33.92
N LEU A 563 5.31 6.48 -33.95
CA LEU A 563 6.51 7.19 -34.41
C LEU A 563 6.61 7.30 -35.93
N THR A 564 5.80 6.53 -36.67
CA THR A 564 5.78 6.60 -38.13
C THR A 564 5.16 7.93 -38.57
N GLY A 565 5.97 8.81 -39.16
CA GLY A 565 5.50 10.14 -39.61
C GLY A 565 5.43 11.20 -38.51
N ALA A 566 5.94 10.91 -37.31
CA ALA A 566 5.98 11.87 -36.21
C ALA A 566 7.06 12.96 -36.44
N GLU A 567 6.70 14.03 -37.15
CA GLU A 567 7.58 15.18 -37.37
C GLU A 567 7.71 16.05 -36.10
N GLY A 568 8.91 16.59 -35.87
CA GLY A 568 9.16 17.52 -34.76
C GLY A 568 9.30 16.89 -33.37
N ILE A 569 9.13 15.56 -33.24
CA ILE A 569 9.39 14.83 -31.99
C ILE A 569 10.89 14.56 -31.85
N ARG A 570 11.43 14.95 -30.69
CA ARG A 570 12.85 14.89 -30.34
C ARG A 570 13.16 13.74 -29.40
N ALA A 571 12.24 13.45 -28.48
CA ALA A 571 12.38 12.36 -27.52
C ALA A 571 11.00 11.90 -27.02
N VAL A 572 10.85 10.59 -26.79
CA VAL A 572 9.62 10.00 -26.28
C VAL A 572 9.90 9.23 -25.01
N ALA A 573 9.26 9.65 -23.92
CA ALA A 573 9.17 8.87 -22.69
C ALA A 573 8.19 7.71 -22.93
N MET A 574 8.61 6.51 -22.58
CA MET A 574 7.73 5.35 -22.50
C MET A 574 7.41 5.07 -21.04
N ASP A 575 6.47 4.17 -20.75
CA ASP A 575 6.30 3.65 -19.40
C ASP A 575 7.27 2.48 -19.13
N GLU A 576 7.41 2.08 -17.87
CA GLU A 576 8.16 0.86 -17.55
C GLU A 576 7.58 0.14 -16.32
N VAL A 577 7.94 -1.13 -16.19
CA VAL A 577 7.71 -1.92 -14.99
C VAL A 577 9.05 -2.17 -14.33
N GLN A 578 9.13 -2.00 -13.02
CA GLN A 578 10.33 -2.24 -12.25
C GLN A 578 10.20 -3.49 -11.40
N ARG A 579 11.26 -4.28 -11.33
CA ARG A 579 11.38 -5.46 -10.48
C ARG A 579 12.17 -5.11 -9.23
N ARG A 580 11.56 -5.34 -8.07
CA ARG A 580 12.19 -5.19 -6.75
C ARG A 580 13.14 -6.35 -6.45
N SER A 581 13.93 -6.22 -5.39
CA SER A 581 14.88 -7.25 -4.95
C SER A 581 14.20 -8.55 -4.51
N ASP A 582 12.95 -8.49 -4.04
CA ASP A 582 12.13 -9.64 -3.70
C ASP A 582 11.42 -10.27 -4.92
N SER A 583 11.76 -9.82 -6.13
CA SER A 583 11.19 -10.21 -7.43
C SER A 583 9.80 -9.68 -7.74
N THR A 584 9.11 -9.00 -6.81
CA THR A 584 7.81 -8.36 -7.10
C THR A 584 7.95 -7.26 -8.15
N LEU A 585 6.84 -6.95 -8.83
CA LEU A 585 6.76 -5.92 -9.85
C LEU A 585 6.06 -4.67 -9.32
N GLU A 586 6.59 -3.52 -9.69
CA GLU A 586 6.02 -2.21 -9.46
C GLU A 586 5.85 -1.48 -10.78
N MET A 587 4.75 -0.75 -10.92
CA MET A 587 4.44 0.02 -12.13
C MET A 587 5.02 1.45 -12.06
N VAL A 588 5.69 1.87 -13.13
CA VAL A 588 6.20 3.23 -13.32
C VAL A 588 5.51 3.85 -14.54
N TRP A 589 4.25 4.22 -14.32
CA TRP A 589 3.35 4.88 -15.24
C TRP A 589 3.62 6.38 -15.15
N ARG A 590 4.50 6.85 -16.02
CA ARG A 590 4.93 8.24 -16.04
C ARG A 590 3.73 9.09 -16.45
N PRO A 591 3.51 10.27 -15.84
CA PRO A 591 2.61 11.22 -16.48
C PRO A 591 3.19 11.63 -17.85
N GLY A 592 2.49 12.50 -18.56
CA GLY A 592 3.10 13.23 -19.67
C GLY A 592 4.35 14.02 -19.23
N ILE A 593 4.82 14.91 -20.10
CA ILE A 593 6.06 15.66 -19.83
C ILE A 593 5.93 16.49 -18.54
N ASN A 594 6.64 16.06 -17.50
CA ASN A 594 6.61 16.66 -16.17
C ASN A 594 8.03 17.10 -15.78
N LEU A 595 8.31 18.38 -15.98
CA LEU A 595 9.65 18.95 -15.78
C LEU A 595 10.11 18.81 -14.33
N ASP A 596 9.18 19.06 -13.41
CA ASP A 596 9.45 19.07 -11.98
C ASP A 596 9.72 17.67 -11.45
N GLN A 597 8.95 16.66 -11.86
CA GLN A 597 9.28 15.28 -11.52
C GLN A 597 10.55 14.78 -12.21
N LEU A 598 10.82 15.19 -13.45
CA LEU A 598 12.07 14.82 -14.14
C LEU A 598 13.30 15.30 -13.36
N GLN A 599 13.25 16.52 -12.82
CA GLN A 599 14.34 17.08 -12.01
C GLN A 599 14.35 16.52 -10.59
N GLY A 600 13.18 16.26 -10.01
CA GLY A 600 13.02 15.82 -8.63
C GLY A 600 13.28 14.32 -8.43
N VAL A 601 12.99 13.46 -9.40
CA VAL A 601 13.16 11.99 -9.30
C VAL A 601 13.64 11.41 -10.64
N PRO A 602 14.86 11.77 -11.09
CA PRO A 602 15.37 11.38 -12.40
C PRO A 602 15.44 9.87 -12.60
N SER A 603 15.70 9.10 -11.54
CA SER A 603 15.76 7.64 -11.58
C SER A 603 14.44 6.98 -12.05
N LEU A 604 13.30 7.66 -11.90
CA LEU A 604 12.00 7.20 -12.40
C LEU A 604 11.62 7.87 -13.73
N MET A 605 12.07 9.10 -13.99
CA MET A 605 11.57 9.91 -15.12
C MET A 605 12.51 9.98 -16.32
N ALA A 606 13.81 9.74 -16.14
CA ALA A 606 14.83 9.99 -17.17
C ALA A 606 15.28 8.75 -17.95
N ARG A 607 14.84 7.56 -17.55
CA ARG A 607 15.33 6.29 -18.09
C ARG A 607 14.55 5.81 -19.32
N HIS A 608 15.25 5.14 -20.22
CA HIS A 608 14.71 4.39 -21.36
C HIS A 608 13.88 5.25 -22.34
N TRP A 609 14.33 6.48 -22.60
CA TRP A 609 13.67 7.32 -23.60
C TRP A 609 14.06 6.88 -25.01
N LEU A 610 13.10 6.93 -25.94
CA LEU A 610 13.38 6.85 -27.36
C LEU A 610 13.85 8.23 -27.82
N LEU A 611 15.13 8.35 -28.13
CA LEU A 611 15.77 9.60 -28.53
C LEU A 611 15.91 9.65 -30.05
N GLN A 612 15.50 10.75 -30.69
CA GLN A 612 15.72 10.91 -32.12
C GLN A 612 17.23 11.02 -32.38
N ARG A 613 17.74 10.18 -33.29
CA ARG A 613 19.17 10.00 -33.52
C ARG A 613 19.88 11.29 -33.95
N GLU A 614 19.28 12.04 -34.88
CA GLU A 614 19.86 13.30 -35.37
C GLU A 614 19.94 14.37 -34.27
N VAL A 615 18.86 14.56 -33.51
CA VAL A 615 18.84 15.50 -32.38
C VAL A 615 19.85 15.11 -31.30
N LEU A 616 20.00 13.82 -31.00
CA LEU A 616 21.02 13.36 -30.05
C LEU A 616 22.44 13.68 -30.55
N LEU A 617 22.71 13.58 -31.85
CA LEU A 617 23.99 13.96 -32.44
C LEU A 617 24.23 15.47 -32.41
N GLU A 618 23.22 16.28 -32.72
CA GLU A 618 23.29 17.74 -32.72
C GLU A 618 23.66 18.31 -31.35
N ILE A 619 23.18 17.68 -30.26
CA ILE A 619 23.55 18.08 -28.89
C ILE A 619 24.90 17.51 -28.41
N GLY A 620 25.60 16.74 -29.25
CA GLY A 620 26.92 16.17 -28.96
C GLY A 620 26.93 14.76 -28.35
N GLY A 621 25.81 14.01 -28.43
CA GLY A 621 25.70 12.66 -27.90
C GLY A 621 25.66 12.60 -26.37
N PHE A 622 26.14 11.50 -25.79
CA PHE A 622 26.22 11.27 -24.36
C PHE A 622 27.47 11.91 -23.73
N SER A 623 27.35 12.52 -22.55
CA SER A 623 28.48 13.15 -21.87
C SER A 623 29.44 12.11 -21.28
N THR A 624 30.74 12.25 -21.55
CA THR A 624 31.79 11.42 -20.94
C THR A 624 32.11 11.83 -19.49
N GLU A 625 31.60 12.98 -19.04
CA GLU A 625 31.78 13.50 -17.68
C GLU A 625 30.80 12.88 -16.68
N PHE A 626 29.59 12.54 -17.11
CA PHE A 626 28.48 12.09 -16.25
C PHE A 626 27.99 10.69 -16.65
N LYS A 627 28.83 9.67 -16.41
CA LYS A 627 28.63 8.29 -16.86
C LYS A 627 27.48 7.57 -16.15
N GLN A 628 27.06 8.04 -14.97
CA GLN A 628 25.95 7.48 -14.18
C GLN A 628 24.62 8.23 -14.39
N ALA A 629 24.62 9.34 -15.14
CA ALA A 629 23.45 10.17 -15.37
C ALA A 629 23.25 10.48 -16.87
N LEU A 630 23.61 9.54 -17.75
CA LEU A 630 23.68 9.73 -19.20
C LEU A 630 22.38 10.25 -19.82
N GLU A 631 21.26 9.59 -19.56
CA GLU A 631 19.96 9.96 -20.13
C GLU A 631 19.42 11.25 -19.48
N PHE A 632 19.56 11.40 -18.16
CA PHE A 632 19.15 12.61 -17.46
C PHE A 632 19.89 13.85 -17.98
N ASP A 633 21.20 13.73 -18.21
CA ASP A 633 22.03 14.76 -18.82
C ASP A 633 21.56 15.15 -20.23
N VAL A 634 21.28 14.16 -21.08
CA VAL A 634 20.73 14.36 -22.42
C VAL A 634 19.41 15.11 -22.36
N LEU A 635 18.46 14.67 -21.54
CA LEU A 635 17.13 15.27 -21.44
C LEU A 635 17.20 16.73 -20.96
N LEU A 636 18.03 17.04 -19.96
CA LEU A 636 18.21 18.42 -19.52
C LEU A 636 18.85 19.31 -20.59
N ARG A 637 19.80 18.79 -21.39
CA ARG A 637 20.38 19.52 -22.53
C ARG A 637 19.35 19.75 -23.64
N LEU A 638 18.50 18.76 -23.93
CA LEU A 638 17.39 18.92 -24.89
C LEU A 638 16.41 20.00 -24.45
N ILE A 639 16.05 20.03 -23.17
CA ILE A 639 15.17 21.06 -22.60
C ILE A 639 15.83 22.43 -22.64
N GLN A 640 17.14 22.51 -22.36
CA GLN A 640 17.89 23.76 -22.42
C GLN A 640 17.92 24.35 -23.84
N GLN A 641 18.07 23.52 -24.88
CA GLN A 641 18.18 24.01 -26.26
C GLN A 641 16.82 24.27 -26.94
N GLY A 642 15.80 23.46 -26.66
CA GLY A 642 14.53 23.49 -27.39
C GLY A 642 13.27 23.59 -26.52
N GLY A 643 13.41 23.82 -25.21
CA GLY A 643 12.27 23.82 -24.27
C GLY A 643 11.62 22.44 -24.14
N LEU A 644 10.36 22.40 -23.70
CA LEU A 644 9.59 21.17 -23.55
C LEU A 644 8.96 20.68 -24.87
N GLY A 645 8.91 21.52 -25.91
CA GLY A 645 8.30 21.18 -27.19
C GLY A 645 9.00 20.02 -27.90
N GLY A 646 8.25 19.11 -28.50
CA GLY A 646 8.79 17.91 -29.15
C GLY A 646 9.26 16.81 -28.19
N LEU A 647 9.09 16.99 -26.87
CA LEU A 647 9.12 15.88 -25.92
C LEU A 647 7.70 15.30 -25.86
N ALA A 648 7.58 13.98 -25.97
CA ALA A 648 6.30 13.29 -25.88
C ALA A 648 6.35 12.16 -24.86
N HIS A 649 5.17 11.69 -24.45
CA HIS A 649 5.02 10.48 -23.66
C HIS A 649 4.07 9.54 -24.40
N LEU A 650 4.43 8.27 -24.46
CA LEU A 650 3.58 7.21 -24.92
C LEU A 650 3.32 6.28 -23.75
N ALA A 651 2.05 6.19 -23.33
CA ALA A 651 1.60 5.39 -22.19
C ALA A 651 1.58 3.88 -22.51
N GLU A 652 2.74 3.35 -22.85
CA GLU A 652 2.97 1.94 -23.11
C GLU A 652 4.25 1.49 -22.40
N PRO A 653 4.21 0.43 -21.59
CA PRO A 653 5.41 -0.08 -20.94
C PRO A 653 6.37 -0.65 -21.98
N LEU A 654 7.58 -0.09 -22.06
CA LEU A 654 8.61 -0.56 -22.97
C LEU A 654 9.41 -1.72 -22.40
N LEU A 655 9.74 -1.65 -21.10
CA LEU A 655 10.64 -2.58 -20.42
C LEU A 655 10.08 -3.06 -19.08
N ILE A 656 10.48 -4.27 -18.70
CA ILE A 656 10.56 -4.76 -17.32
C ILE A 656 12.03 -4.70 -16.91
N CYS A 657 12.40 -3.72 -16.08
CA CYS A 657 13.78 -3.46 -15.66
C CYS A 657 13.93 -3.63 -14.14
N ARG A 658 15.15 -3.57 -13.61
CA ARG A 658 15.33 -3.52 -12.15
C ARG A 658 15.05 -2.12 -11.62
N VAL A 659 14.52 -2.05 -10.39
CA VAL A 659 14.49 -0.79 -9.64
C VAL A 659 15.93 -0.24 -9.58
N PRO A 660 16.15 1.05 -9.89
CA PRO A 660 17.46 1.68 -9.72
C PRO A 660 18.00 1.47 -8.29
N GLY A 661 19.31 1.41 -8.11
CA GLY A 661 19.90 1.35 -6.78
C GLY A 661 19.50 2.56 -5.93
N GLU A 662 19.39 2.38 -4.61
CA GLU A 662 19.00 3.45 -3.67
C GLU A 662 20.07 4.53 -3.47
N GLU A 663 21.28 4.35 -4.03
CA GLU A 663 22.36 5.31 -3.88
C GLU A 663 22.06 6.58 -4.69
N ALA A 664 21.98 7.73 -4.01
CA ALA A 664 21.88 9.01 -4.69
C ALA A 664 23.14 9.22 -5.55
N HIS A 665 22.98 9.15 -6.88
CA HIS A 665 24.09 9.35 -7.79
C HIS A 665 24.58 10.79 -7.66
N ALA A 666 25.81 10.97 -7.18
CA ALA A 666 26.41 12.30 -7.04
C ALA A 666 26.41 13.07 -8.37
N GLU A 667 26.48 12.35 -9.49
CA GLU A 667 26.44 12.89 -10.84
C GLU A 667 25.07 13.46 -11.23
N GLU A 668 23.94 12.86 -10.81
CA GLU A 668 22.60 13.41 -11.09
C GLU A 668 22.45 14.82 -10.51
N ARG A 669 22.91 15.02 -9.27
CA ARG A 669 22.93 16.34 -8.62
C ARG A 669 23.83 17.33 -9.36
N GLN A 670 24.99 16.88 -9.87
CA GLN A 670 25.92 17.72 -10.62
C GLN A 670 25.33 18.13 -11.98
N VAL A 671 24.72 17.19 -12.70
CA VAL A 671 24.00 17.41 -13.96
C VAL A 671 22.88 18.42 -13.78
N LEU A 672 22.05 18.25 -12.74
CA LEU A 672 20.97 19.18 -12.41
C LEU A 672 21.51 20.57 -12.06
N THR A 673 22.54 20.65 -11.20
CA THR A 673 23.17 21.93 -10.82
C THR A 673 23.73 22.67 -12.04
N ARG A 674 24.43 21.94 -12.94
CA ARG A 674 24.97 22.50 -14.18
C ARG A 674 23.86 23.01 -15.10
N SER A 675 22.78 22.24 -15.26
CA SER A 675 21.61 22.64 -16.06
C SER A 675 20.95 23.91 -15.52
N LEU A 676 20.75 23.99 -14.20
CA LEU A 676 20.19 25.17 -13.54
C LEU A 676 21.09 26.40 -13.70
N ALA A 677 22.40 26.25 -13.55
CA ALA A 677 23.37 27.31 -13.78
C ALA A 677 23.37 27.81 -15.23
N ALA A 678 23.25 26.91 -16.21
CA ALA A 678 23.15 27.26 -17.62
C ALA A 678 21.86 28.02 -17.96
N ARG A 679 20.80 27.85 -17.17
CA ARG A 679 19.55 28.64 -17.23
C ARG A 679 19.61 29.95 -16.43
N GLY A 680 20.74 30.25 -15.79
CA GLY A 680 20.97 31.50 -15.06
C GLY A 680 20.67 31.44 -13.55
N TYR A 681 20.30 30.27 -13.00
CA TYR A 681 20.01 30.13 -11.59
C TYR A 681 21.27 29.87 -10.76
N ARG A 682 21.31 30.42 -9.53
CA ARG A 682 22.30 30.08 -8.51
C ARG A 682 21.74 29.04 -7.53
N ALA A 683 21.07 28.05 -8.09
CA ALA A 683 20.23 27.15 -7.34
C ALA A 683 21.04 26.27 -6.36
N GLN A 684 20.44 25.96 -5.21
CA GLN A 684 20.89 24.91 -4.32
C GLN A 684 20.00 23.69 -4.50
N VAL A 685 20.61 22.56 -4.83
CA VAL A 685 19.93 21.27 -4.92
C VAL A 685 20.17 20.52 -3.61
N SER A 686 19.11 20.14 -2.91
CA SER A 686 19.15 19.29 -1.71
C SER A 686 18.40 17.97 -1.94
N SER A 687 18.53 17.03 -1.02
CA SER A 687 17.87 15.73 -1.08
C SER A 687 17.37 15.36 0.32
N ALA A 688 16.06 15.15 0.46
CA ALA A 688 15.45 14.75 1.74
C ALA A 688 15.40 13.23 1.91
N GLN A 689 15.30 12.50 0.79
CA GLN A 689 15.34 11.05 0.68
C GLN A 689 16.27 10.68 -0.48
N PRO A 690 17.02 9.56 -0.41
CA PRO A 690 17.86 9.10 -1.51
C PRO A 690 17.08 9.05 -2.84
N GLY A 691 17.71 9.50 -3.93
CA GLY A 691 17.09 9.56 -5.26
C GLY A 691 16.02 10.65 -5.46
N THR A 692 15.77 11.51 -4.45
CA THR A 692 14.88 12.67 -4.57
C THR A 692 15.65 13.98 -4.46
N TYR A 693 15.30 14.96 -5.30
CA TYR A 693 15.93 16.27 -5.35
C TYR A 693 14.91 17.38 -5.15
N GLN A 694 15.28 18.36 -4.32
CA GLN A 694 14.54 19.58 -4.08
C GLN A 694 15.42 20.76 -4.49
N ILE A 695 14.84 21.72 -5.20
CA ILE A 695 15.56 22.84 -5.81
C ILE A 695 15.14 24.13 -5.11
N ASP A 696 16.08 24.79 -4.43
CA ASP A 696 15.97 26.20 -4.07
C ASP A 696 16.63 27.01 -5.19
N TYR A 697 15.84 27.73 -6.01
CA TYR A 697 16.34 28.46 -7.17
C TYR A 697 17.17 29.70 -6.79
N GLN A 698 17.10 30.14 -5.52
CA GLN A 698 17.80 31.31 -4.99
C GLN A 698 17.54 32.59 -5.78
N HIS A 699 16.26 32.85 -6.04
CA HIS A 699 15.83 34.09 -6.70
C HIS A 699 16.38 35.32 -5.96
N ALA A 700 16.98 36.24 -6.72
CA ALA A 700 17.53 37.47 -6.16
C ALA A 700 16.42 38.45 -5.73
N GLU A 701 15.31 38.42 -6.46
CA GLU A 701 14.16 39.26 -6.21
C GLU A 701 13.33 38.72 -5.05
N ARG A 702 12.71 39.64 -4.32
CA ARG A 702 11.78 39.32 -3.21
C ARG A 702 10.51 40.12 -3.44
N PRO A 703 9.62 39.68 -4.35
CA PRO A 703 8.46 40.46 -4.77
C PRO A 703 7.45 40.70 -3.64
N LEU A 704 6.63 41.75 -3.76
CA LEU A 704 5.50 41.92 -2.84
C LEU A 704 4.42 40.86 -3.15
N VAL A 705 3.90 40.17 -2.13
CA VAL A 705 2.81 39.20 -2.25
C VAL A 705 1.53 39.75 -1.64
N SER A 706 0.41 39.71 -2.36
CA SER A 706 -0.91 40.05 -1.81
C SER A 706 -1.70 38.77 -1.52
N ILE A 707 -1.95 38.49 -0.24
CA ILE A 707 -2.82 37.39 0.18
C ILE A 707 -4.26 37.89 0.19
N ILE A 708 -5.13 37.27 -0.58
CA ILE A 708 -6.54 37.66 -0.69
C ILE A 708 -7.40 36.65 0.06
N LEU A 709 -8.18 37.15 1.02
CA LEU A 709 -9.14 36.39 1.82
C LEU A 709 -10.55 36.88 1.51
N ALA A 710 -11.43 35.98 1.08
CA ALA A 710 -12.85 36.28 0.93
C ALA A 710 -13.56 36.22 2.30
N SER A 711 -14.33 37.24 2.65
CA SER A 711 -15.09 37.30 3.89
C SER A 711 -16.58 37.49 3.64
N GLN A 712 -17.38 36.61 4.25
CA GLN A 712 -18.84 36.71 4.28
C GLN A 712 -19.36 35.92 5.47
N ASP A 713 -19.89 36.60 6.49
CA ASP A 713 -20.55 35.97 7.65
C ASP A 713 -19.72 34.83 8.32
N ASN A 714 -18.39 34.99 8.36
CA ASN A 714 -17.42 33.92 8.67
C ASN A 714 -16.37 34.30 9.73
N PHE A 715 -16.76 35.09 10.74
CA PHE A 715 -15.85 35.66 11.74
C PHE A 715 -14.84 34.65 12.32
N ALA A 716 -15.33 33.55 12.88
CA ALA A 716 -14.49 32.57 13.57
C ALA A 716 -13.45 31.92 12.64
N GLN A 717 -13.83 31.57 11.41
CA GLN A 717 -12.94 30.99 10.40
C GLN A 717 -11.90 32.02 9.97
N LEU A 718 -12.34 33.21 9.55
CA LEU A 718 -11.46 34.26 9.06
C LEU A 718 -10.46 34.72 10.12
N GLN A 719 -10.88 34.83 11.37
CA GLN A 719 -9.99 35.18 12.48
C GLN A 719 -8.90 34.13 12.65
N ARG A 720 -9.23 32.82 12.66
CA ARG A 720 -8.23 31.74 12.76
C ARG A 720 -7.26 31.76 11.58
N CYS A 721 -7.79 31.91 10.36
CA CYS A 721 -6.98 32.01 9.15
C CYS A 721 -6.00 33.19 9.25
N LEU A 722 -6.49 34.40 9.54
CA LEU A 722 -5.66 35.60 9.66
C LEU A 722 -4.59 35.47 10.75
N VAL A 723 -4.96 34.95 11.92
CA VAL A 723 -4.01 34.69 13.02
C VAL A 723 -2.93 33.71 12.57
N SER A 724 -3.29 32.62 11.87
CA SER A 724 -2.33 31.64 11.37
C SER A 724 -1.33 32.27 10.40
N ILE A 725 -1.80 33.13 9.49
CA ILE A 725 -0.96 33.86 8.53
C ILE A 725 0.03 34.75 9.28
N LEU A 726 -0.45 35.58 10.21
CA LEU A 726 0.37 36.56 10.93
C LEU A 726 1.41 35.89 11.84
N GLN A 727 1.06 34.76 12.48
CA GLN A 727 1.95 34.07 13.41
C GLN A 727 3.00 33.21 12.71
N ARG A 728 2.65 32.57 11.58
CA ARG A 728 3.49 31.54 10.96
C ARG A 728 4.27 32.05 9.76
N THR A 729 3.77 33.01 9.00
CA THR A 729 4.46 33.50 7.79
C THR A 729 5.77 34.20 8.15
N ARG A 730 6.89 33.73 7.58
CA ARG A 730 8.23 34.32 7.79
C ARG A 730 8.64 35.29 6.69
N TYR A 731 8.08 35.13 5.50
CA TYR A 731 8.23 36.11 4.43
C TYR A 731 7.74 37.49 4.89
N GLN A 732 8.52 38.55 4.63
CA GLN A 732 8.25 39.88 5.19
C GLN A 732 7.51 40.81 4.24
N ARG A 733 7.63 40.58 2.92
CA ARG A 733 7.06 41.44 1.88
C ARG A 733 5.69 40.93 1.45
N TYR A 734 4.71 40.99 2.35
CA TYR A 734 3.33 40.67 1.99
C TYR A 734 2.34 41.69 2.56
N GLU A 735 1.18 41.81 1.91
CA GLU A 735 -0.02 42.43 2.45
C GLU A 735 -1.15 41.40 2.51
N VAL A 736 -2.15 41.64 3.38
CA VAL A 736 -3.37 40.85 3.43
C VAL A 736 -4.55 41.72 3.02
N LEU A 737 -5.27 41.31 1.99
CA LEU A 737 -6.50 41.92 1.52
C LEU A 737 -7.69 41.07 1.98
N ILE A 738 -8.52 41.61 2.86
CA ILE A 738 -9.77 40.99 3.25
C ILE A 738 -10.86 41.59 2.35
N ALA A 739 -11.31 40.82 1.37
CA ALA A 739 -12.40 41.19 0.49
C ALA A 739 -13.74 40.88 1.19
N GLU A 740 -14.38 41.90 1.73
CA GLU A 740 -15.61 41.83 2.53
C GLU A 740 -16.82 41.89 1.59
N ASN A 741 -17.68 40.87 1.65
CA ASN A 741 -18.80 40.67 0.74
C ASN A 741 -20.17 40.99 1.37
N HIS A 742 -20.31 42.17 1.96
CA HIS A 742 -21.58 42.65 2.51
C HIS A 742 -22.20 41.70 3.56
N SER A 743 -21.41 41.41 4.60
CA SER A 743 -21.75 40.58 5.76
C SER A 743 -22.81 41.24 6.63
N GLN A 744 -23.63 40.41 7.29
CA GLN A 744 -24.66 40.82 8.24
C GLN A 744 -24.26 40.52 9.70
N ASP A 745 -23.13 39.85 9.88
CA ASP A 745 -22.56 39.53 11.19
C ASP A 745 -21.95 40.79 11.86
N ALA A 746 -22.57 41.22 12.96
CA ALA A 746 -22.15 42.39 13.72
C ALA A 746 -20.79 42.20 14.43
N GLU A 747 -20.44 40.97 14.82
CA GLU A 747 -19.15 40.67 15.44
C GLU A 747 -18.03 40.75 14.41
N LEU A 748 -18.24 40.15 13.23
CA LEU A 748 -17.35 40.30 12.08
C LEU A 748 -17.14 41.77 11.73
N GLU A 749 -18.22 42.55 11.63
CA GLU A 749 -18.15 43.97 11.26
C GLU A 749 -17.35 44.79 12.28
N SER A 750 -17.62 44.60 13.57
CA SER A 750 -16.86 45.25 14.64
C SER A 750 -15.39 44.85 14.60
N TRP A 751 -15.09 43.60 14.30
CA TRP A 751 -13.72 43.11 14.22
C TRP A 751 -12.98 43.68 12.99
N LEU A 752 -13.60 43.67 11.81
CA LEU A 752 -13.04 44.26 10.59
C LEU A 752 -12.76 45.76 10.77
N ALA A 753 -13.68 46.53 11.36
CA ALA A 753 -13.47 47.93 11.69
C ALA A 753 -12.27 48.13 12.65
N SER A 754 -12.08 47.21 13.59
CA SER A 754 -10.92 47.23 14.48
C SER A 754 -9.60 46.98 13.73
N LEU A 755 -9.59 46.16 12.68
CA LEU A 755 -8.42 45.93 11.82
C LEU A 755 -8.10 47.15 10.96
N GLU A 756 -9.11 47.77 10.37
CA GLU A 756 -8.99 49.01 9.58
C GLU A 756 -8.36 50.14 10.40
N SER A 757 -8.69 50.23 11.70
CA SER A 757 -8.12 51.23 12.61
C SER A 757 -6.67 50.97 13.03
N ARG A 758 -6.12 49.77 12.75
CA ARG A 758 -4.87 49.27 13.38
C ARG A 758 -3.70 49.01 12.43
N GLY A 759 -3.81 49.07 11.10
CA GLY A 759 -2.72 48.53 10.28
C GLY A 759 -2.47 49.07 8.87
N GLU A 760 -1.17 49.20 8.56
CA GLU A 760 -0.58 49.41 7.22
C GLU A 760 -0.46 48.11 6.38
N ARG A 761 -0.54 46.92 7.00
CA ARG A 761 -0.29 45.59 6.35
C ARG A 761 -1.56 44.78 6.03
N ILE A 762 -2.67 45.08 6.70
CA ILE A 762 -3.98 44.44 6.47
C ILE A 762 -4.92 45.51 5.94
N ARG A 763 -5.59 45.24 4.82
CA ARG A 763 -6.57 46.14 4.22
C ARG A 763 -7.89 45.41 4.06
N VAL A 764 -8.97 46.05 4.48
CA VAL A 764 -10.33 45.56 4.24
C VAL A 764 -10.86 46.27 3.00
N LEU A 765 -11.33 45.49 2.02
CA LEU A 765 -11.94 45.97 0.79
C LEU A 765 -13.42 45.63 0.84
N ARG A 766 -14.28 46.65 1.02
CA ARG A 766 -15.71 46.48 1.25
C ARG A 766 -16.50 46.58 -0.05
N ASN A 767 -17.29 45.56 -0.34
CA ASN A 767 -18.25 45.60 -1.45
C ASN A 767 -19.59 46.19 -1.01
N ALA A 768 -20.18 47.02 -1.88
CA ALA A 768 -21.49 47.63 -1.62
C ALA A 768 -22.64 46.61 -1.61
N HIS A 769 -22.49 45.52 -2.38
CA HIS A 769 -23.48 44.46 -2.55
C HIS A 769 -22.80 43.10 -2.59
N ARG A 770 -23.54 42.04 -2.26
CA ARG A 770 -23.04 40.66 -2.39
C ARG A 770 -22.78 40.33 -3.86
N VAL A 771 -21.61 39.78 -4.13
CA VAL A 771 -21.20 39.25 -5.44
C VAL A 771 -20.72 37.80 -5.30
N SER A 772 -20.49 37.11 -6.43
CA SER A 772 -19.90 35.78 -6.43
C SER A 772 -18.47 35.80 -5.88
N ARG A 773 -17.99 34.65 -5.39
CA ARG A 773 -16.63 34.54 -4.85
C ARG A 773 -15.56 34.84 -5.90
N SER A 774 -15.78 34.41 -7.15
CA SER A 774 -14.92 34.75 -8.29
C SER A 774 -14.84 36.27 -8.51
N ALA A 775 -15.98 36.95 -8.55
CA ALA A 775 -16.05 38.41 -8.72
C ALA A 775 -15.37 39.16 -7.57
N LEU A 776 -15.52 38.65 -6.34
CA LEU A 776 -14.88 39.21 -5.15
C LEU A 776 -13.35 39.11 -5.23
N TYR A 777 -12.82 37.94 -5.60
CA TYR A 777 -11.37 37.76 -5.81
C TYR A 777 -10.84 38.62 -6.97
N ASN A 778 -11.57 38.69 -8.09
CA ASN A 778 -11.21 39.54 -9.23
C ASN A 778 -11.22 41.04 -8.86
N ALA A 779 -12.15 41.49 -8.02
CA ALA A 779 -12.17 42.86 -7.52
C ALA A 779 -10.98 43.15 -6.61
N ALA A 780 -10.69 42.24 -5.67
CA ALA A 780 -9.56 42.39 -4.76
C ALA A 780 -8.20 42.29 -5.47
N SER A 781 -8.08 41.49 -6.53
CA SER A 781 -6.83 41.37 -7.29
C SER A 781 -6.46 42.67 -8.01
N ARG A 782 -7.44 43.45 -8.47
CA ARG A 782 -7.20 44.78 -9.06
C ARG A 782 -6.60 45.75 -8.02
N GLU A 783 -7.08 45.69 -6.79
CA GLU A 783 -6.63 46.53 -5.65
C GLU A 783 -5.32 46.06 -4.98
N ALA A 784 -4.84 44.87 -5.34
CA ALA A 784 -3.60 44.29 -4.87
C ALA A 784 -2.38 45.07 -5.36
N LYS A 785 -1.42 45.31 -4.46
CA LYS A 785 -0.14 45.96 -4.76
C LYS A 785 0.97 44.94 -5.04
N GLY A 786 0.75 43.67 -4.68
CA GLY A 786 1.69 42.59 -4.90
C GLY A 786 1.85 42.23 -6.37
N GLU A 787 3.06 41.81 -6.71
CA GLU A 787 3.41 41.25 -8.01
C GLU A 787 2.88 39.80 -8.12
N TYR A 788 2.72 39.13 -6.99
CA TYR A 788 2.09 37.81 -6.88
C TYR A 788 0.85 37.90 -6.00
N LEU A 789 -0.17 37.15 -6.40
CA LEU A 789 -1.41 36.99 -5.67
C LEU A 789 -1.41 35.61 -5.04
N VAL A 790 -1.85 35.52 -3.78
CA VAL A 790 -2.23 34.26 -3.15
C VAL A 790 -3.74 34.30 -2.91
N LEU A 791 -4.47 33.42 -3.59
CA LEU A 791 -5.88 33.19 -3.28
C LEU A 791 -5.94 32.15 -2.16
N LEU A 792 -6.34 32.58 -0.97
CA LEU A 792 -6.40 31.73 0.22
C LEU A 792 -7.84 31.68 0.74
N SER A 793 -8.31 30.48 1.05
CA SER A 793 -9.62 30.31 1.68
C SER A 793 -9.60 30.82 3.11
N SER A 794 -10.67 31.52 3.51
CA SER A 794 -10.80 32.12 4.84
C SER A 794 -10.92 31.12 5.99
N ASP A 795 -11.13 29.84 5.69
CA ASP A 795 -11.21 28.72 6.63
C ASP A 795 -9.97 27.81 6.58
N ALA A 796 -8.93 28.22 5.86
CA ALA A 796 -7.65 27.55 5.81
C ALA A 796 -6.69 28.09 6.88
N GLU A 797 -5.82 27.24 7.43
CA GLU A 797 -4.77 27.66 8.35
C GLU A 797 -3.38 27.29 7.82
N VAL A 798 -2.44 28.22 7.91
CA VAL A 798 -1.04 27.97 7.52
C VAL A 798 -0.41 26.96 8.48
N VAL A 799 0.29 25.94 7.96
CA VAL A 799 0.95 24.95 8.81
C VAL A 799 2.43 25.31 9.01
N ASN A 800 3.19 25.41 7.93
CA ASN A 800 4.64 25.60 7.98
C ASN A 800 5.05 27.06 7.75
N ALA A 801 6.15 27.46 8.38
CA ALA A 801 6.55 28.87 8.46
C ALA A 801 7.08 29.45 7.13
N ASN A 802 7.63 28.58 6.28
CA ASN A 802 8.23 28.88 4.98
C ASN A 802 7.28 28.64 3.79
N TRP A 803 5.97 28.49 4.03
CA TRP A 803 5.01 28.17 2.98
C TRP A 803 5.02 29.17 1.82
N MET A 804 5.14 30.47 2.11
CA MET A 804 5.14 31.53 1.12
C MET A 804 6.43 31.52 0.29
N GLU A 805 7.57 31.29 0.94
CA GLU A 805 8.86 31.09 0.27
C GLU A 805 8.82 29.87 -0.66
N SER A 806 8.21 28.76 -0.23
CA SER A 806 8.05 27.57 -1.06
C SER A 806 7.19 27.82 -2.29
N LEU A 807 6.06 28.53 -2.16
CA LEU A 807 5.24 28.93 -3.29
C LEU A 807 6.00 29.87 -4.25
N LEU A 808 6.66 30.90 -3.71
CA LEU A 808 7.44 31.88 -4.49
C LEU A 808 8.66 31.28 -5.19
N ASN A 809 9.28 30.26 -4.60
CA ASN A 809 10.41 29.56 -5.20
C ASN A 809 10.03 28.98 -6.57
N GLN A 810 8.79 28.46 -6.68
CA GLN A 810 8.27 27.93 -7.93
C GLN A 810 7.62 29.02 -8.80
N ALA A 811 6.86 29.94 -8.22
CA ALA A 811 6.09 30.93 -8.99
C ALA A 811 6.96 31.94 -9.75
N GLN A 812 8.19 32.18 -9.31
CA GLN A 812 9.13 33.09 -9.99
C GLN A 812 9.82 32.47 -11.20
N ARG A 813 9.59 31.19 -11.50
CA ARG A 813 10.11 30.56 -12.72
C ARG A 813 9.31 31.04 -13.94
N PRO A 814 9.97 31.47 -15.03
CA PRO A 814 9.27 32.01 -16.21
C PRO A 814 8.26 31.04 -16.84
N GLU A 815 8.50 29.74 -16.75
CA GLU A 815 7.62 28.71 -17.30
C GLU A 815 6.45 28.33 -16.37
N VAL A 816 6.38 28.83 -15.13
CA VAL A 816 5.36 28.47 -14.14
C VAL A 816 4.30 29.57 -14.05
N GLY A 817 3.03 29.19 -14.13
CA GLY A 817 1.91 30.12 -14.06
C GLY A 817 1.15 30.06 -12.74
N VAL A 818 0.86 28.84 -12.26
CA VAL A 818 0.10 28.61 -11.01
C VAL A 818 0.90 27.69 -10.10
N VAL A 819 0.91 28.00 -8.79
CA VAL A 819 1.51 27.14 -7.77
C VAL A 819 0.50 26.81 -6.67
N GLY A 820 0.31 25.53 -6.37
CA GLY A 820 -0.59 25.07 -5.32
C GLY A 820 0.15 24.48 -4.11
N ALA A 821 -0.53 24.51 -2.95
CA ALA A 821 -0.05 23.91 -1.71
C ALA A 821 -0.64 22.50 -1.48
N ARG A 822 0.04 21.68 -0.68
CA ARG A 822 -0.50 20.43 -0.13
C ARG A 822 -1.46 20.75 1.02
N LEU A 823 -2.68 20.22 0.92
CA LEU A 823 -3.70 20.32 1.96
C LEU A 823 -3.62 19.12 2.90
N VAL A 824 -3.73 19.37 4.20
CA VAL A 824 -3.72 18.35 5.26
C VAL A 824 -4.87 18.58 6.24
N ASN A 825 -5.26 17.54 6.97
CA ASN A 825 -6.22 17.65 8.08
C ASN A 825 -5.51 17.76 9.45
N GLU A 826 -6.29 17.88 10.52
CA GLU A 826 -5.79 18.01 11.90
C GLU A 826 -4.97 16.80 12.37
N ARG A 827 -5.18 15.63 11.75
CA ARG A 827 -4.40 14.41 12.00
C ARG A 827 -3.11 14.35 11.17
N GLY A 828 -2.84 15.37 10.35
CA GLY A 828 -1.69 15.43 9.45
C GLY A 828 -1.80 14.56 8.20
N MET A 829 -2.95 13.94 7.94
CA MET A 829 -3.18 13.19 6.70
C MET A 829 -3.42 14.16 5.55
N THR A 830 -2.92 13.83 4.36
CA THR A 830 -3.18 14.59 3.14
C THR A 830 -4.68 14.56 2.83
N THR A 831 -5.27 15.73 2.62
CA THR A 831 -6.63 15.86 2.09
C THR A 831 -6.59 16.12 0.59
N GLN A 832 -5.58 16.85 0.10
CA GLN A 832 -5.37 17.07 -1.32
C GLN A 832 -3.92 17.45 -1.63
N ALA A 833 -3.37 16.91 -2.71
CA ALA A 833 -2.05 17.27 -3.24
C ALA A 833 -2.11 17.31 -4.78
N GLY A 834 -2.82 18.30 -5.32
CA GLY A 834 -3.13 18.41 -6.75
C GLY A 834 -4.53 17.87 -7.09
N LEU A 835 -5.00 18.20 -8.29
CA LEU A 835 -6.28 17.74 -8.84
C LEU A 835 -6.04 16.94 -10.12
N VAL A 836 -6.80 15.86 -10.28
CA VAL A 836 -6.79 14.99 -11.46
C VAL A 836 -8.15 15.09 -12.15
N LEU A 837 -8.14 15.40 -13.44
CA LEU A 837 -9.37 15.46 -14.25
C LEU A 837 -9.87 14.03 -14.52
N GLY A 838 -11.19 13.83 -14.50
CA GLY A 838 -11.84 12.53 -14.71
C GLY A 838 -11.84 11.59 -13.49
N LEU A 839 -10.99 11.82 -12.48
CA LEU A 839 -10.92 10.96 -11.28
C LEU A 839 -12.25 10.99 -10.51
N ASN A 840 -12.77 9.80 -10.20
CA ASN A 840 -14.09 9.55 -9.61
C ASN A 840 -15.24 10.18 -10.42
N GLY A 841 -15.11 10.18 -11.74
CA GLY A 841 -16.15 10.55 -12.70
C GLY A 841 -16.09 12.00 -13.16
N HIS A 842 -15.50 12.92 -12.40
CA HIS A 842 -15.40 14.34 -12.78
C HIS A 842 -14.04 14.91 -12.42
N LEU A 843 -13.76 15.12 -11.14
CA LEU A 843 -12.55 15.75 -10.65
C LEU A 843 -12.20 15.09 -9.31
N GLY A 844 -10.94 14.74 -9.09
CA GLY A 844 -10.53 14.07 -7.87
C GLY A 844 -9.30 14.70 -7.21
N ALA A 845 -9.27 14.63 -5.88
CA ALA A 845 -8.16 15.05 -5.05
C ALA A 845 -7.07 13.98 -5.02
N ALA A 846 -5.89 14.30 -5.54
CA ALA A 846 -4.76 13.37 -5.50
C ALA A 846 -4.30 13.15 -4.05
N PHE A 847 -4.03 11.87 -3.71
CA PHE A 847 -3.50 11.43 -2.42
C PHE A 847 -4.38 11.74 -1.19
N ALA A 848 -5.68 11.93 -1.37
CA ALA A 848 -6.62 12.05 -0.26
C ALA A 848 -6.54 10.80 0.65
N GLY A 849 -6.34 11.01 1.96
CA GLY A 849 -6.19 9.95 2.95
C GLY A 849 -4.75 9.45 3.14
N ALA A 850 -3.78 9.91 2.34
CA ALA A 850 -2.39 9.51 2.51
C ALA A 850 -1.83 9.98 3.87
N ALA A 851 -1.03 9.12 4.52
CA ALA A 851 -0.36 9.44 5.77
C ALA A 851 0.62 10.63 5.59
N LYS A 852 0.98 11.26 6.71
CA LYS A 852 1.85 12.46 6.71
C LYS A 852 3.19 12.21 6.01
N ASP A 853 3.78 11.06 6.28
CA ASP A 853 5.09 10.58 5.82
C ASP A 853 5.03 9.70 4.57
N ALA A 854 3.83 9.49 3.99
CA ALA A 854 3.70 8.77 2.74
C ALA A 854 4.47 9.50 1.62
N SER A 855 5.20 8.73 0.81
CA SER A 855 5.91 9.26 -0.35
C SER A 855 4.99 9.66 -1.50
N GLY A 856 3.82 9.02 -1.58
CA GLY A 856 2.93 9.13 -2.73
C GLY A 856 3.50 8.43 -3.96
N TYR A 857 2.64 8.25 -4.96
CA TYR A 857 3.03 7.62 -6.22
C TYR A 857 4.19 8.38 -6.86
N MET A 858 5.27 7.68 -7.22
CA MET A 858 6.51 8.25 -7.77
C MET A 858 7.06 9.44 -6.93
N ASN A 859 7.00 9.34 -5.59
CA ASN A 859 7.48 10.35 -4.64
C ASN A 859 6.80 11.74 -4.75
N SER A 860 5.60 11.82 -5.34
CA SER A 860 4.88 13.08 -5.60
C SER A 860 4.50 13.87 -4.34
N LEU A 861 4.60 13.30 -3.13
CA LEU A 861 4.38 14.01 -1.86
C LEU A 861 5.68 14.56 -1.24
N TRP A 862 6.85 14.29 -1.84
CA TRP A 862 8.17 14.78 -1.41
C TRP A 862 8.79 15.80 -2.36
N VAL A 863 8.47 15.74 -3.65
CA VAL A 863 9.01 16.63 -4.69
C VAL A 863 7.91 17.40 -5.40
N GLU A 864 8.27 18.49 -6.06
CA GLU A 864 7.38 19.23 -6.93
C GLU A 864 6.88 18.37 -8.11
N LYS A 865 5.64 18.63 -8.51
CA LYS A 865 4.99 17.92 -9.63
C LYS A 865 4.08 18.85 -10.41
N ASN A 866 4.10 18.72 -11.74
CA ASN A 866 3.11 19.37 -12.59
C ASN A 866 1.76 18.64 -12.54
N TYR A 867 0.67 19.40 -12.37
CA TYR A 867 -0.71 18.93 -12.40
C TYR A 867 -1.53 19.76 -13.39
N SER A 868 -2.66 19.23 -13.85
CA SER A 868 -3.57 20.00 -14.69
C SER A 868 -4.30 21.09 -13.90
N ALA A 869 -4.53 20.86 -12.60
CA ALA A 869 -5.05 21.88 -11.69
C ALA A 869 -4.61 21.67 -10.24
N VAL A 870 -4.70 22.75 -9.46
CA VAL A 870 -4.51 22.76 -8.00
C VAL A 870 -5.70 23.44 -7.32
N SER A 871 -5.84 23.28 -6.00
CA SER A 871 -6.99 23.81 -5.27
C SER A 871 -7.04 25.34 -5.19
N GLY A 872 -8.24 25.88 -5.35
CA GLY A 872 -8.65 27.23 -4.96
C GLY A 872 -8.46 27.57 -3.48
N ILE A 873 -8.21 26.58 -2.62
CA ILE A 873 -7.99 26.79 -1.18
C ILE A 873 -6.69 27.55 -0.90
N CYS A 874 -5.63 27.25 -1.65
CA CYS A 874 -4.37 27.98 -1.59
C CYS A 874 -3.63 27.83 -2.91
N LEU A 875 -3.68 28.89 -3.72
CA LEU A 875 -2.92 28.99 -4.96
C LEU A 875 -2.19 30.33 -5.07
N MET A 876 -1.03 30.32 -5.71
CA MET A 876 -0.24 31.50 -6.03
C MET A 876 -0.15 31.67 -7.55
N ILE A 877 -0.27 32.92 -8.02
CA ILE A 877 -0.17 33.29 -9.44
C ILE A 877 0.38 34.71 -9.56
N ALA A 878 1.19 34.96 -10.59
CA ALA A 878 1.64 36.32 -10.90
C ALA A 878 0.44 37.21 -11.25
N LYS A 879 0.35 38.41 -10.67
CA LYS A 879 -0.77 39.34 -10.90
C LYS A 879 -0.96 39.64 -12.39
N ALA A 880 0.14 39.91 -13.09
CA ALA A 880 0.11 40.19 -14.54
C ALA A 880 -0.45 39.02 -15.35
N LEU A 881 -0.10 37.77 -14.98
CA LEU A 881 -0.62 36.58 -15.64
C LEU A 881 -2.11 36.41 -15.34
N TYR A 882 -2.51 36.53 -14.07
CA TYR A 882 -3.91 36.48 -13.65
C TYR A 882 -4.79 37.44 -14.46
N GLU A 883 -4.32 38.67 -14.64
CA GLU A 883 -5.01 39.69 -15.45
C GLU A 883 -5.04 39.31 -16.94
N SER A 884 -3.94 38.81 -17.50
CA SER A 884 -3.83 38.45 -18.92
C SER A 884 -4.73 37.29 -19.34
N VAL A 885 -4.98 36.32 -18.44
CA VAL A 885 -5.87 35.17 -18.70
C VAL A 885 -7.33 35.43 -18.30
N GLY A 886 -7.65 36.68 -17.91
CA GLY A 886 -9.00 37.12 -17.57
C GLY A 886 -9.47 36.75 -16.17
N GLY A 887 -8.57 36.35 -15.25
CA GLY A 887 -8.89 36.02 -13.87
C GLY A 887 -9.81 34.79 -13.72
N LEU A 888 -10.58 34.75 -12.62
CA LEU A 888 -11.59 33.71 -12.39
C LEU A 888 -12.83 33.99 -13.24
N ASP A 889 -13.42 32.95 -13.83
CA ASP A 889 -14.66 33.06 -14.61
C ASP A 889 -15.85 33.37 -13.67
N GLU A 890 -16.40 34.57 -13.82
CA GLU A 890 -17.51 35.08 -12.98
C GLU A 890 -18.89 34.64 -13.48
N GLU A 891 -19.00 34.10 -14.70
CA GLU A 891 -20.28 33.80 -15.35
C GLU A 891 -20.61 32.31 -15.29
N HIS A 892 -19.66 31.45 -15.67
CA HIS A 892 -19.89 30.00 -15.81
C HIS A 892 -19.56 29.21 -14.55
N PHE A 893 -18.63 29.72 -13.74
CA PHE A 893 -18.06 29.00 -12.58
C PHE A 893 -18.18 29.81 -11.28
N GLU A 894 -19.20 30.66 -11.18
CA GLU A 894 -19.43 31.53 -10.00
C GLU A 894 -19.60 30.73 -8.69
N GLN A 895 -20.09 29.48 -8.78
CA GLN A 895 -20.44 28.62 -7.64
C GLN A 895 -19.35 27.59 -7.32
N ALA A 896 -18.62 27.08 -8.34
CA ALA A 896 -17.60 26.06 -8.18
C ALA A 896 -16.66 25.99 -9.40
N PHE A 897 -15.43 25.50 -9.18
CA PHE A 897 -14.43 25.15 -10.19
C PHE A 897 -13.78 26.30 -10.99
N ALA A 898 -13.96 27.55 -10.59
CA ALA A 898 -13.28 28.69 -11.23
C ALA A 898 -11.75 28.62 -11.10
N ASP A 899 -11.25 28.00 -10.02
CA ASP A 899 -9.84 27.68 -9.78
C ASP A 899 -9.28 26.68 -10.80
N VAL A 900 -10.06 25.63 -11.12
CA VAL A 900 -9.69 24.64 -12.14
C VAL A 900 -9.68 25.28 -13.53
N ASP A 901 -10.70 26.07 -13.86
CA ASP A 901 -10.74 26.83 -15.11
C ASP A 901 -9.55 27.78 -15.25
N LEU A 902 -9.16 28.49 -14.18
CA LEU A 902 -7.97 29.35 -14.17
C LEU A 902 -6.68 28.57 -14.46
N CYS A 903 -6.50 27.39 -13.85
CA CYS A 903 -5.35 26.53 -14.12
C CYS A 903 -5.30 26.11 -15.58
N LEU A 904 -6.44 25.71 -16.16
CA LEU A 904 -6.52 25.25 -17.55
C LEU A 904 -6.31 26.40 -18.55
N LYS A 905 -6.87 27.59 -18.32
CA LYS A 905 -6.56 28.80 -19.12
C LYS A 905 -5.07 29.15 -19.09
N THR A 906 -4.47 29.01 -17.91
CA THR A 906 -3.03 29.26 -17.73
C THR A 906 -2.18 28.23 -18.47
N ALA A 907 -2.60 26.96 -18.46
CA ALA A 907 -1.95 25.90 -19.23
C ALA A 907 -2.05 26.12 -20.74
N ASP A 908 -3.21 26.55 -21.25
CA ASP A 908 -3.39 26.89 -22.66
C ASP A 908 -2.55 28.11 -23.10
N ALA A 909 -2.22 29.01 -22.17
CA ALA A 909 -1.26 30.09 -22.38
C ALA A 909 0.22 29.61 -22.36
N GLY A 910 0.46 28.30 -22.19
CA GLY A 910 1.79 27.68 -22.25
C GLY A 910 2.53 27.60 -20.91
N TYR A 911 1.86 27.86 -19.79
CA TYR A 911 2.46 27.83 -18.46
C TYR A 911 2.21 26.52 -17.72
N LEU A 912 3.14 26.14 -16.84
CA LEU A 912 3.00 24.99 -15.96
C LEU A 912 2.18 25.34 -14.72
N THR A 913 1.36 24.40 -14.28
CA THR A 913 0.75 24.40 -12.94
C THR A 913 1.54 23.45 -12.05
N VAL A 914 2.13 23.96 -10.97
CA VAL A 914 3.04 23.22 -10.09
C VAL A 914 2.40 23.03 -8.71
N LEU A 915 2.43 21.81 -8.19
CA LEU A 915 2.19 21.57 -6.76
C LEU A 915 3.53 21.52 -6.03
N THR A 916 3.67 22.27 -4.93
CA THR A 916 4.80 22.14 -4.00
C THR A 916 4.35 21.50 -2.69
N PRO A 917 4.84 20.29 -2.34
CA PRO A 917 4.50 19.65 -1.06
C PRO A 917 5.13 20.36 0.15
N GLN A 918 6.08 21.26 -0.08
CA GLN A 918 6.74 22.07 0.96
C GLN A 918 5.83 23.19 1.50
N ALA A 919 4.78 23.60 0.78
CA ALA A 919 3.74 24.47 1.32
C ALA A 919 2.58 23.62 1.85
N GLN A 920 2.30 23.69 3.14
CA GLN A 920 1.26 22.90 3.82
C GLN A 920 0.19 23.81 4.43
N ILE A 921 -1.06 23.48 4.11
CA ILE A 921 -2.24 24.22 4.55
C ILE A 921 -3.22 23.25 5.22
N LEU A 922 -3.69 23.59 6.42
CA LEU A 922 -4.71 22.85 7.14
C LEU A 922 -6.07 23.17 6.54
N HIS A 923 -6.72 22.18 5.92
CA HIS A 923 -8.04 22.29 5.33
C HIS A 923 -8.64 20.90 5.05
N PRO A 924 -9.96 20.66 5.22
CA PRO A 924 -10.60 19.37 4.95
C PRO A 924 -10.50 18.92 3.47
N GLY A 925 -10.24 19.85 2.55
CA GLY A 925 -9.96 19.54 1.14
C GLY A 925 -11.15 18.95 0.36
N THR A 926 -12.37 19.11 0.88
CA THR A 926 -13.59 18.60 0.24
C THR A 926 -13.83 19.32 -1.08
N LEU A 927 -13.97 18.56 -2.16
CA LEU A 927 -14.36 19.09 -3.47
C LEU A 927 -15.80 19.58 -3.46
N ALA A 928 -16.09 20.60 -4.25
CA ALA A 928 -17.45 21.12 -4.38
C ALA A 928 -18.38 20.07 -5.00
N ASP A 929 -19.49 19.78 -4.33
CA ASP A 929 -20.57 18.95 -4.87
C ASP A 929 -21.51 19.82 -5.72
N HIS A 930 -21.11 20.08 -6.98
CA HIS A 930 -21.88 20.90 -7.90
C HIS A 930 -21.95 20.27 -9.31
N PRO A 931 -22.85 19.30 -9.53
CA PRO A 931 -22.88 18.50 -10.76
C PRO A 931 -23.04 19.31 -12.05
N GLN A 932 -23.82 20.40 -12.02
CA GLN A 932 -24.03 21.26 -13.19
C GLN A 932 -22.75 22.02 -13.58
N ALA A 933 -22.00 22.53 -12.60
CA ALA A 933 -20.73 23.21 -12.87
C ALA A 933 -19.65 22.21 -13.29
N ALA A 934 -19.65 21.00 -12.71
CA ALA A 934 -18.75 19.93 -13.13
C ALA A 934 -19.01 19.49 -14.58
N ALA A 935 -20.28 19.42 -15.00
CA ALA A 935 -20.65 19.15 -16.39
C ALA A 935 -20.20 20.29 -17.32
N ALA A 936 -20.50 21.56 -16.95
CA ALA A 936 -20.07 22.72 -17.74
C ALA A 936 -18.54 22.82 -17.87
N LEU A 937 -17.80 22.48 -16.80
CA LEU A 937 -16.34 22.42 -16.82
C LEU A 937 -15.83 21.34 -17.78
N ARG A 938 -16.43 20.14 -17.72
CA ARG A 938 -16.09 19.05 -18.63
C ARG A 938 -16.40 19.42 -20.08
N ASP A 939 -17.54 20.04 -20.35
CA ASP A 939 -17.94 20.42 -21.70
C ASP A 939 -17.01 21.50 -22.27
N LYS A 940 -16.66 22.51 -21.46
CA LYS A 940 -15.71 23.57 -21.84
C LYS A 940 -14.31 23.02 -22.11
N TRP A 941 -13.88 22.02 -21.34
CA TRP A 941 -12.52 21.45 -21.37
C TRP A 941 -12.49 19.98 -21.82
N ALA A 942 -13.36 19.60 -22.77
CA ALA A 942 -13.61 18.20 -23.12
C ALA A 942 -12.35 17.42 -23.50
N GLU A 943 -11.43 18.03 -24.26
CA GLU A 943 -10.17 17.40 -24.65
C GLU A 943 -9.26 17.10 -23.45
N ARG A 944 -9.15 18.03 -22.49
CA ARG A 944 -8.34 17.86 -21.27
C ARG A 944 -8.94 16.82 -20.32
N PHE A 945 -10.27 16.65 -20.31
CA PHE A 945 -10.94 15.59 -19.55
C PHE A 945 -10.87 14.23 -20.24
N ALA A 946 -10.79 14.19 -21.57
CA ALA A 946 -10.56 12.96 -22.32
C ALA A 946 -9.14 12.42 -22.08
N LEU A 947 -8.15 13.30 -21.99
CA LEU A 947 -6.77 12.96 -21.68
C LEU A 947 -6.11 14.02 -20.79
N ASP A 948 -6.04 13.75 -19.48
CA ASP A 948 -5.28 14.57 -18.53
C ASP A 948 -3.79 14.26 -18.67
N THR A 949 -3.02 15.11 -19.35
CA THR A 949 -1.59 14.87 -19.60
C THR A 949 -0.73 14.84 -18.32
N SER A 950 -1.24 15.30 -17.18
CA SER A 950 -0.55 15.21 -15.89
C SER A 950 -0.83 13.90 -15.15
N TYR A 951 -1.66 13.04 -15.73
CA TYR A 951 -2.05 11.73 -15.21
C TYR A 951 -1.83 10.66 -16.28
N ASN A 952 -1.37 9.47 -15.90
CA ASN A 952 -1.17 8.40 -16.87
C ASN A 952 -2.50 7.67 -17.13
N GLU A 953 -2.84 7.41 -18.40
CA GLU A 953 -4.09 6.76 -18.81
C GLU A 953 -4.21 5.28 -18.35
N ASN A 954 -3.10 4.63 -18.01
CA ASN A 954 -3.03 3.28 -17.47
C ASN A 954 -3.27 3.23 -15.95
N LEU A 955 -3.39 4.39 -15.29
CA LEU A 955 -3.80 4.47 -13.89
C LEU A 955 -5.33 4.55 -13.78
N ALA A 956 -5.89 3.89 -12.76
CA ALA A 956 -7.32 3.90 -12.51
C ALA A 956 -7.82 5.33 -12.19
N LEU A 957 -8.96 5.70 -12.76
CA LEU A 957 -9.69 6.94 -12.44
C LEU A 957 -10.78 6.70 -11.38
N THR A 958 -10.65 5.67 -10.55
CA THR A 958 -11.60 5.32 -9.49
C THR A 958 -10.90 5.15 -8.14
N GLY A 959 -11.65 5.36 -7.05
CA GLY A 959 -11.14 5.23 -5.69
C GLY A 959 -10.08 6.29 -5.37
N ALA A 960 -8.93 5.84 -4.86
CA ALA A 960 -7.81 6.71 -4.51
C ALA A 960 -6.96 7.15 -5.73
N GLY A 961 -7.21 6.58 -6.91
CA GLY A 961 -6.33 6.71 -8.07
C GLY A 961 -4.96 6.07 -7.85
N PHE A 962 -4.05 6.26 -8.80
CA PHE A 962 -2.66 5.75 -8.76
C PHE A 962 -2.51 4.23 -8.59
N THR A 963 -3.55 3.47 -8.94
CA THR A 963 -3.55 2.00 -9.03
C THR A 963 -3.67 1.57 -10.48
N LEU A 964 -3.37 0.31 -10.80
CA LEU A 964 -3.48 -0.23 -12.15
C LEU A 964 -4.93 -0.15 -12.67
N LYS A 965 -5.14 0.39 -13.86
CA LYS A 965 -6.45 0.35 -14.55
C LYS A 965 -6.81 -1.09 -14.91
N THR A 966 -8.07 -1.47 -14.68
CA THR A 966 -8.57 -2.85 -14.92
C THR A 966 -8.52 -3.27 -16.38
N GLU A 967 -8.75 -2.36 -17.32
CA GLU A 967 -8.64 -2.61 -18.75
C GLU A 967 -7.19 -2.51 -19.22
N GLY A 968 -6.62 -3.63 -19.66
CA GLY A 968 -5.27 -3.69 -20.20
C GLY A 968 -5.18 -3.88 -21.71
N ARG A 969 -6.30 -4.03 -22.44
CA ARG A 969 -6.25 -4.30 -23.88
C ARG A 969 -5.98 -3.02 -24.68
N VAL A 970 -5.07 -3.11 -25.65
CA VAL A 970 -4.87 -2.08 -26.68
C VAL A 970 -5.90 -2.25 -27.79
N ASP A 971 -6.58 -1.17 -28.18
CA ASP A 971 -7.46 -1.15 -29.36
C ASP A 971 -6.64 -1.04 -30.65
N TRP A 972 -5.99 -2.14 -31.04
CA TRP A 972 -5.18 -2.19 -32.26
C TRP A 972 -5.94 -1.74 -33.52
N PRO A 973 -7.21 -2.13 -33.76
CA PRO A 973 -7.97 -1.62 -34.90
C PRO A 973 -8.10 -0.09 -34.94
N GLN A 974 -8.39 0.56 -33.80
CA GLN A 974 -8.49 2.01 -33.73
C GLN A 974 -7.16 2.68 -34.10
N LEU A 975 -6.04 2.13 -33.63
CA LEU A 975 -4.70 2.65 -33.92
C LEU A 975 -4.30 2.55 -35.39
N LEU A 976 -4.82 1.56 -36.11
CA LEU A 976 -4.54 1.38 -37.54
C LEU A 976 -5.49 2.20 -38.44
N ALA A 977 -6.55 2.76 -37.87
CA ALA A 977 -7.53 3.59 -38.56
C ALA A 977 -7.16 5.08 -38.55
N ASN A 978 -6.44 5.51 -37.51
CA ASN A 978 -5.74 6.80 -37.46
C ASN A 978 -4.49 6.75 -38.34
#